data_AF-A0A538T282-F1
#
_entry.id   AF-A0A538T282-F1
#
_cell.length_a   1.000
_cell.length_b   1.000
_cell.length_c   1.000
_cell.angle_alpha   90.00
_cell.angle_beta   90.00
_cell.angle_gamma   90.00
#
_symmetry.space_group_name_H-M   'P 1'
#
loop_
_entity.id
_entity.type
_entity.pdbx_description
1 polymer ?
#
loop_
_entity_poly.entity_id
_entity_poly.type
_entity_poly.pdbx_seq_one_letter_code
_entity_poly.pdbx_strand_id
1 'polypeptide(L)'
;MEVRLVPVESDSSAKLASGCHNHRNPKGAVAWNRRLFAAFSVCALAIAPASAAPQISSLLTPHVGAVPATSLGSGEVHWTITGQTSVTFDWEGADSLIRYGPTSGYGEEAVGVTPSPVPFSSAGPFWEAKLTGLTENTVYHYSIAGGADHTFHTPPPRGSSDFTVYVEGDIGEGSSYRRMPLVQTLIGTAAPAFVLAVGDLTYGNAHGQASVDNHFNDVMVWSQDAAYMPAWGNHEWDETTDDLRNYKGRFDFPNAQTSPGSPSVSCCGEDWYWFDYGNVRFIAYPEPWSGAWADWRTKAGTIMDAAQSDPAIKFIVTFGHRPAYSSGHHPGDATLKGYLDALGASHSKYVLNLNGHSHNYERWFPQSGVVHITAGTGGASLEEDGSCLWLACTQPAWSAFRAMHLGALRLRFTSSEIQGSFICGPTGGGTNDATCTPGSVVDSFAIAEFPSGAPPAVAAPATVSGSEASLVTVSVGATDPDGDAITTLRADLSALPRGNNAAFLVSAGKTSGTLTWNPTYADARAAPYRVTFIASNTLPGTASTAITVTNVNRAPALSAIANMSVAQGATAGQALTGSDPDGDALTFTKASGPTFVTVTTTNATTGSVRAAPGSGDATGAYRVTVTATDNGSPPLSNSKAFTVTVNSVDRAPATTAPATVTIREGDWLRVSVTASDPDGDAISSLTADLSDLPPGNNAVFAPGAGNTSGTLTWSPASGDAGSGPYDVTFTASNALTGSVTTAITVSAPNQGSNLVGNPSFESSTSGWIGNAGGTIQRVAGGFDGSFSLEVRGPASGTAKFGLNDSPNWISETPAAGAVYRFTAWVRSAAAGGVAELQVREYIGSTLKGATVSPTVTLTPSWQMVTADYAVTTAGSALDMQVMDAPVAPGEVFQTDNISIRASNVNRAPTLDAIARITVTEGATANQAITGSDPDGNSLTFTKAAGPAFMTVTPTTAQPSPATGNVRLAPGFSDSGTYGATVTATDNGSPPLTSSRSFTITVNNDDRAPTTTAPATVTVREGDALSIPVTASDPDGDAISALTADLSALPPGNNAVFAPGAGNTSGTL
;
A
#
# COMPACT_ATOMS: atom_id res chain seq x y z
N MET A 1 -50.13 -9.89 10.53
CA MET A 1 -51.02 -9.29 9.50
C MET A 1 -50.41 -7.95 9.16
N GLU A 2 -50.18 -7.58 7.90
CA GLU A 2 -50.44 -8.30 6.63
C GLU A 2 -49.18 -8.27 5.73
N VAL A 3 -49.25 -8.83 4.52
CA VAL A 3 -48.09 -9.18 3.67
C VAL A 3 -48.09 -8.40 2.35
N ARG A 4 -46.89 -8.15 1.79
CA ARG A 4 -46.51 -7.98 0.35
C ARG A 4 -45.74 -6.68 0.07
N LEU A 5 -44.85 -6.55 -0.93
CA LEU A 5 -43.94 -7.45 -1.69
C LEU A 5 -43.06 -6.54 -2.62
N VAL A 6 -41.79 -6.88 -2.84
CA VAL A 6 -41.03 -6.91 -4.14
C VAL A 6 -41.48 -5.92 -5.26
N PRO A 7 -40.59 -5.09 -5.87
CA PRO A 7 -39.56 -5.60 -6.79
C PRO A 7 -38.18 -4.88 -6.88
N VAL A 8 -37.40 -5.36 -7.86
CA VAL A 8 -35.98 -5.14 -8.23
C VAL A 8 -35.80 -3.94 -9.21
N GLU A 9 -34.54 -3.57 -9.47
CA GLU A 9 -33.89 -2.72 -10.51
C GLU A 9 -34.73 -2.28 -11.75
N SER A 10 -34.45 -1.19 -12.49
CA SER A 10 -33.13 -0.67 -12.94
C SER A 10 -33.13 0.77 -13.53
N ASP A 11 -31.93 1.24 -13.90
CA ASP A 11 -31.55 2.08 -15.08
C ASP A 11 -31.63 3.64 -15.16
N SER A 12 -30.46 4.19 -15.53
CA SER A 12 -30.21 5.27 -16.52
C SER A 12 -30.51 6.78 -16.29
N SER A 13 -29.45 7.51 -15.91
CA SER A 13 -28.92 8.71 -16.62
C SER A 13 -29.51 10.15 -16.49
N ALA A 14 -28.57 11.12 -16.59
CA ALA A 14 -28.68 12.46 -17.20
C ALA A 14 -29.21 13.72 -16.44
N LYS A 15 -28.24 14.62 -16.15
CA LYS A 15 -28.20 16.09 -16.42
C LYS A 15 -28.97 17.14 -15.57
N LEU A 16 -28.14 17.86 -14.78
CA LEU A 16 -27.87 19.32 -14.83
C LEU A 16 -28.82 20.38 -14.21
N ALA A 17 -28.19 21.54 -13.94
CA ALA A 17 -28.68 22.85 -13.48
C ALA A 17 -29.23 22.90 -12.03
N SER A 18 -28.60 23.54 -11.01
CA SER A 18 -27.76 24.76 -10.86
C SER A 18 -28.51 26.09 -10.72
N GLY A 19 -28.34 26.76 -9.58
CA GLY A 19 -28.75 28.14 -9.32
C GLY A 19 -27.89 28.75 -8.21
N CYS A 20 -27.40 29.98 -8.40
CA CYS A 20 -26.30 30.55 -7.60
C CYS A 20 -26.70 31.75 -6.72
N HIS A 21 -25.78 32.09 -5.82
CA HIS A 21 -25.48 33.43 -5.25
C HIS A 21 -26.20 33.98 -4.01
N ASN A 22 -25.37 34.05 -2.96
CA ASN A 22 -24.97 35.26 -2.21
C ASN A 22 -25.91 35.94 -1.18
N HIS A 23 -25.25 36.16 -0.02
CA HIS A 23 -25.17 37.42 0.75
C HIS A 23 -26.07 37.67 1.99
N ARG A 24 -25.34 38.12 3.04
CA ARG A 24 -25.72 39.03 4.14
C ARG A 24 -26.56 38.50 5.30
N ASN A 25 -25.85 38.26 6.40
CA ASN A 25 -26.24 38.60 7.78
C ASN A 25 -26.81 40.04 7.84
N PRO A 26 -27.81 40.38 8.69
CA PRO A 26 -27.48 40.62 10.10
C PRO A 26 -28.57 40.31 11.17
N LYS A 27 -28.08 40.12 12.41
CA LYS A 27 -28.69 40.39 13.74
C LYS A 27 -30.18 40.83 13.84
N GLY A 28 -30.94 40.14 14.71
CA GLY A 28 -31.65 40.81 15.82
C GLY A 28 -33.12 40.45 16.13
N ALA A 29 -33.48 40.60 17.42
CA ALA A 29 -34.82 40.80 18.01
C ALA A 29 -35.87 39.64 18.05
N VAL A 30 -35.85 38.93 19.18
CA VAL A 30 -36.99 38.53 20.06
C VAL A 30 -38.41 39.06 19.69
N ALA A 31 -39.43 38.17 19.62
CA ALA A 31 -40.80 38.41 20.18
C ALA A 31 -41.82 37.22 20.13
N TRP A 32 -42.32 36.84 21.32
CA TRP A 32 -43.73 36.50 21.67
C TRP A 32 -44.61 35.42 20.95
N ASN A 33 -44.77 34.28 21.63
CA ASN A 33 -46.02 33.75 22.23
C ASN A 33 -47.36 33.68 21.45
N ARG A 34 -47.96 32.47 21.38
CA ARG A 34 -49.16 32.01 22.16
C ARG A 34 -49.47 30.51 21.87
N ARG A 35 -49.61 29.62 22.89
CA ARG A 35 -50.84 29.17 23.64
C ARG A 35 -51.86 28.39 22.79
N LEU A 36 -52.64 27.40 23.26
CA LEU A 36 -53.01 26.78 24.57
C LEU A 36 -52.91 25.21 24.42
N PHE A 37 -53.21 24.23 25.30
CA PHE A 37 -53.45 23.93 26.77
C PHE A 37 -53.41 22.36 26.87
N ALA A 38 -53.52 21.62 27.99
CA ALA A 38 -53.77 21.84 29.44
C ALA A 38 -52.75 20.97 30.25
N ALA A 39 -52.75 20.66 31.57
CA ALA A 39 -53.68 20.52 32.71
C ALA A 39 -54.47 19.18 32.78
N PHE A 40 -54.60 18.48 33.92
CA PHE A 40 -54.41 18.77 35.37
C PHE A 40 -53.88 17.50 36.11
N SER A 41 -53.35 17.49 37.35
CA SER A 41 -52.69 18.48 38.24
C SER A 41 -52.13 17.74 39.50
N VAL A 42 -51.36 18.41 40.36
CA VAL A 42 -50.96 18.00 41.73
C VAL A 42 -51.60 18.97 42.76
N CYS A 43 -51.60 18.64 44.05
CA CYS A 43 -52.03 19.52 45.16
C CYS A 43 -50.95 19.60 46.27
N ALA A 44 -50.88 20.72 47.01
CA ALA A 44 -49.78 21.05 47.93
C ALA A 44 -50.24 21.96 49.09
N LEU A 45 -49.40 22.11 50.13
CA LEU A 45 -49.51 23.06 51.25
C LEU A 45 -48.16 23.07 52.02
N ALA A 46 -47.66 24.13 52.68
CA ALA A 46 -47.67 25.59 52.44
C ALA A 46 -46.52 26.23 53.28
N ILE A 47 -46.18 27.51 53.07
CA ILE A 47 -45.04 28.21 53.71
C ILE A 47 -45.51 29.40 54.57
N ALA A 48 -44.79 29.69 55.67
CA ALA A 48 -44.84 30.96 56.41
C ALA A 48 -43.40 31.45 56.77
N PRO A 49 -43.15 32.76 56.98
CA PRO A 49 -41.80 33.34 56.83
C PRO A 49 -41.05 33.74 58.14
N ALA A 50 -39.81 34.20 57.94
CA ALA A 50 -38.74 34.41 58.94
C ALA A 50 -38.92 35.55 59.96
N SER A 51 -38.10 35.51 61.02
CA SER A 51 -37.83 36.63 61.95
C SER A 51 -36.37 36.64 62.44
N ALA A 52 -35.97 37.75 63.07
CA ALA A 52 -34.59 38.21 63.29
C ALA A 52 -33.66 37.32 64.14
N ALA A 53 -32.34 37.47 63.90
CA ALA A 53 -31.27 36.99 64.77
C ALA A 53 -30.84 38.07 65.80
N PRO A 54 -30.35 37.68 67.00
CA PRO A 54 -29.58 38.55 67.88
C PRO A 54 -28.06 38.39 67.61
N GLN A 55 -27.33 39.49 67.54
CA GLN A 55 -25.87 39.46 67.76
C GLN A 55 -25.58 39.63 69.25
N ILE A 56 -24.61 38.88 69.76
CA ILE A 56 -23.92 39.19 71.02
C ILE A 56 -22.42 39.25 70.72
N SER A 57 -21.77 40.30 71.20
CA SER A 57 -20.36 40.59 70.93
C SER A 57 -19.43 39.88 71.92
N SER A 58 -18.25 39.51 71.41
CA SER A 58 -16.96 39.41 72.12
C SER A 58 -16.95 39.53 73.66
N LEU A 59 -16.56 38.46 74.35
CA LEU A 59 -15.68 38.53 75.54
C LEU A 59 -15.25 37.12 75.96
N LEU A 60 -13.93 36.86 75.94
CA LEU A 60 -13.21 36.00 76.89
C LEU A 60 -11.71 35.97 76.53
N THR A 61 -10.90 36.64 77.33
CA THR A 61 -9.44 36.45 77.36
C THR A 61 -9.11 35.19 78.17
N PRO A 62 -8.12 34.37 77.76
CA PRO A 62 -7.77 33.16 78.50
C PRO A 62 -7.15 33.52 79.86
N HIS A 63 -7.84 33.15 80.95
CA HIS A 63 -7.28 33.24 82.29
C HIS A 63 -6.44 31.99 82.59
N VAL A 64 -5.12 32.13 82.56
CA VAL A 64 -4.22 31.13 83.14
C VAL A 64 -4.43 31.12 84.65
N GLY A 65 -4.91 29.99 85.19
CA GLY A 65 -5.21 29.83 86.61
C GLY A 65 -5.09 28.38 87.02
N ALA A 66 -3.89 27.97 87.45
CA ALA A 66 -3.67 26.65 88.01
C ALA A 66 -4.37 26.53 89.38
N VAL A 67 -5.18 25.48 89.55
CA VAL A 67 -5.87 25.11 90.79
C VAL A 67 -5.57 23.61 91.02
N PRO A 68 -5.24 23.18 92.25
CA PRO A 68 -4.56 21.90 92.47
C PRO A 68 -5.49 20.68 92.43
N ALA A 69 -4.88 19.50 92.25
CA ALA A 69 -5.56 18.23 92.14
C ALA A 69 -6.35 17.82 93.40
N THR A 70 -7.66 17.60 93.24
CA THR A 70 -8.46 16.62 94.01
C THR A 70 -9.72 16.24 93.22
N SER A 71 -9.62 15.23 92.36
CA SER A 71 -10.74 14.41 91.90
C SER A 71 -10.24 12.99 91.69
N LEU A 72 -10.94 12.01 92.26
CA LEU A 72 -10.67 10.58 92.08
C LEU A 72 -11.31 10.16 90.74
N GLY A 73 -10.59 10.36 89.64
CA GLY A 73 -10.98 9.91 88.32
C GLY A 73 -9.86 9.08 87.71
N SER A 74 -10.23 7.99 87.02
CA SER A 74 -9.31 7.22 86.20
C SER A 74 -8.85 8.05 84.99
N GLY A 75 -7.56 7.97 84.67
CA GLY A 75 -7.01 8.48 83.42
C GLY A 75 -7.22 7.50 82.27
N GLU A 76 -6.98 7.97 81.04
CA GLU A 76 -6.79 7.11 79.86
C GLU A 76 -7.97 6.17 79.55
N VAL A 77 -9.20 6.55 79.92
CA VAL A 77 -10.39 5.68 79.84
C VAL A 77 -10.86 5.52 78.39
N HIS A 78 -10.85 4.28 77.91
CA HIS A 78 -11.35 3.92 76.59
C HIS A 78 -11.90 2.48 76.57
N TRP A 79 -12.54 2.10 75.46
CA TRP A 79 -13.06 0.74 75.27
C TRP A 79 -13.08 0.29 73.80
N THR A 80 -12.99 -1.03 73.60
CA THR A 80 -13.06 -1.69 72.29
C THR A 80 -14.31 -2.58 72.16
N ILE A 81 -14.78 -2.78 70.92
CA ILE A 81 -15.82 -3.77 70.61
C ILE A 81 -15.16 -5.13 70.39
N THR A 82 -15.26 -6.04 71.36
CA THR A 82 -14.68 -7.40 71.23
C THR A 82 -15.63 -8.44 70.67
N GLY A 83 -16.93 -8.11 70.57
CA GLY A 83 -17.93 -8.95 69.94
C GLY A 83 -19.31 -8.30 69.87
N GLN A 84 -20.26 -9.02 69.27
CA GLN A 84 -21.66 -8.61 69.16
C GLN A 84 -22.32 -8.37 70.54
N THR A 85 -21.82 -9.06 71.57
CA THR A 85 -22.33 -9.10 72.94
C THR A 85 -21.22 -8.89 73.99
N SER A 86 -20.11 -8.27 73.60
CA SER A 86 -18.97 -8.00 74.48
C SER A 86 -18.16 -6.76 74.08
N VAL A 87 -17.60 -6.10 75.09
CA VAL A 87 -16.66 -4.98 74.98
C VAL A 87 -15.54 -5.16 76.00
N THR A 88 -14.41 -4.48 75.82
CA THR A 88 -13.33 -4.46 76.83
C THR A 88 -13.01 -3.00 77.14
N PHE A 89 -12.86 -2.68 78.44
CA PHE A 89 -12.53 -1.35 78.96
C PHE A 89 -11.10 -1.30 79.49
N ASP A 90 -10.39 -0.23 79.16
CA ASP A 90 -8.98 -0.03 79.52
C ASP A 90 -8.78 1.36 80.16
N TRP A 91 -8.07 1.42 81.29
CA TRP A 91 -7.83 2.66 82.04
C TRP A 91 -6.60 2.66 82.97
N GLU A 92 -6.09 3.85 83.26
CA GLU A 92 -5.14 4.12 84.34
C GLU A 92 -5.89 4.52 85.62
N GLY A 93 -5.47 4.03 86.79
CA GLY A 93 -5.96 4.56 88.07
C GLY A 93 -5.98 3.57 89.23
N ALA A 94 -6.18 4.07 90.44
CA ALA A 94 -6.02 3.30 91.67
C ALA A 94 -7.14 2.28 91.99
N ASP A 95 -8.28 2.32 91.29
CA ASP A 95 -9.40 1.38 91.46
C ASP A 95 -9.56 0.51 90.21
N SER A 96 -9.73 -0.80 90.41
CA SER A 96 -9.93 -1.78 89.34
C SER A 96 -11.41 -2.14 89.13
N LEU A 97 -12.35 -1.53 89.85
CA LEU A 97 -13.78 -1.81 89.72
C LEU A 97 -14.45 -0.91 88.67
N ILE A 98 -15.07 -1.54 87.66
CA ILE A 98 -16.04 -0.91 86.76
C ILE A 98 -17.45 -1.38 87.11
N ARG A 99 -18.40 -0.44 87.24
CA ARG A 99 -19.84 -0.73 87.34
C ARG A 99 -20.50 -0.46 86.00
N TYR A 100 -21.45 -1.29 85.59
CA TYR A 100 -22.17 -1.11 84.34
C TYR A 100 -23.60 -1.67 84.39
N GLY A 101 -24.44 -1.25 83.43
CA GLY A 101 -25.80 -1.77 83.27
C GLY A 101 -26.69 -0.92 82.36
N PRO A 102 -27.92 -1.36 82.04
CA PRO A 102 -28.82 -0.64 81.10
C PRO A 102 -29.42 0.67 81.66
N THR A 103 -28.98 1.12 82.84
CA THR A 103 -29.35 2.39 83.48
C THR A 103 -28.20 2.85 84.39
N SER A 104 -28.14 4.13 84.76
CA SER A 104 -27.14 4.68 85.70
C SER A 104 -27.25 4.18 87.16
N GLY A 105 -28.15 3.23 87.43
CA GLY A 105 -28.09 2.38 88.63
C GLY A 105 -27.09 1.23 88.52
N TYR A 106 -26.51 1.03 87.33
CA TYR A 106 -25.63 -0.08 86.94
C TYR A 106 -26.31 -1.44 87.18
N GLY A 107 -25.96 -2.13 88.28
CA GLY A 107 -26.52 -3.42 88.67
C GLY A 107 -25.55 -4.59 88.45
N GLU A 108 -24.63 -4.45 87.49
CA GLU A 108 -23.51 -5.37 87.27
C GLU A 108 -22.18 -4.68 87.62
N GLU A 109 -21.19 -5.47 88.03
CA GLU A 109 -19.81 -5.03 88.29
C GLU A 109 -18.82 -5.98 87.62
N ALA A 110 -17.67 -5.46 87.17
CA ALA A 110 -16.53 -6.26 86.74
C ALA A 110 -15.24 -5.72 87.36
N VAL A 111 -14.28 -6.63 87.58
CA VAL A 111 -12.97 -6.31 88.16
C VAL A 111 -11.93 -6.39 87.06
N GLY A 112 -11.27 -5.27 86.78
CA GLY A 112 -10.16 -5.18 85.85
C GLY A 112 -8.95 -5.97 86.32
N VAL A 113 -8.23 -6.55 85.37
CA VAL A 113 -6.97 -7.26 85.55
C VAL A 113 -5.84 -6.45 84.93
N THR A 114 -4.59 -6.73 85.29
CA THR A 114 -3.45 -6.17 84.56
C THR A 114 -3.38 -6.80 83.17
N PRO A 115 -3.37 -6.01 82.07
CA PRO A 115 -3.30 -6.55 80.71
C PRO A 115 -1.97 -7.29 80.44
N SER A 116 -1.94 -8.04 79.33
CA SER A 116 -0.79 -8.83 78.92
C SER A 116 -0.59 -8.74 77.40
N PRO A 117 0.28 -7.84 76.90
CA PRO A 117 1.32 -7.12 77.64
C PRO A 117 0.81 -5.94 78.48
N VAL A 118 1.67 -5.42 79.36
CA VAL A 118 1.41 -4.18 80.11
C VAL A 118 1.97 -2.99 79.32
N PRO A 119 1.21 -1.88 79.16
CA PRO A 119 1.74 -0.60 78.68
C PRO A 119 2.90 -0.15 79.58
N PHE A 120 3.99 0.31 78.97
CA PHE A 120 5.20 0.72 79.71
C PHE A 120 5.41 2.24 79.77
N SER A 121 4.56 3.02 79.09
CA SER A 121 4.44 4.46 79.34
C SER A 121 3.81 4.74 80.71
N SER A 122 2.65 4.11 80.97
CA SER A 122 1.81 4.36 82.14
C SER A 122 2.54 4.07 83.46
N ALA A 123 2.47 5.02 84.40
CA ALA A 123 3.00 4.88 85.75
C ALA A 123 2.25 3.83 86.59
N GLY A 124 0.98 3.61 86.26
CA GLY A 124 0.13 2.54 86.79
C GLY A 124 -0.38 2.70 88.23
N PRO A 125 -1.29 1.81 88.66
CA PRO A 125 -1.71 0.60 87.95
C PRO A 125 -2.66 0.87 86.78
N PHE A 126 -2.56 0.00 85.76
CA PHE A 126 -3.36 0.02 84.55
C PHE A 126 -4.20 -1.26 84.47
N TRP A 127 -5.45 -1.15 84.01
CA TRP A 127 -6.46 -2.20 84.12
C TRP A 127 -7.21 -2.42 82.82
N GLU A 128 -7.46 -3.70 82.51
CA GLU A 128 -8.31 -4.19 81.42
C GLU A 128 -9.51 -4.94 82.02
N ALA A 129 -10.74 -4.60 81.64
CA ALA A 129 -11.97 -5.28 82.10
C ALA A 129 -12.86 -5.71 80.92
N LYS A 130 -12.93 -7.01 80.67
CA LYS A 130 -13.73 -7.61 79.59
C LYS A 130 -15.19 -7.80 80.04
N LEU A 131 -16.12 -7.05 79.47
CA LEU A 131 -17.56 -7.15 79.74
C LEU A 131 -18.21 -8.08 78.70
N THR A 132 -18.91 -9.12 79.14
CA THR A 132 -19.43 -10.18 78.26
C THR A 132 -20.85 -10.59 78.62
N GLY A 133 -21.58 -11.20 77.66
CA GLY A 133 -22.98 -11.59 77.85
C GLY A 133 -23.97 -10.42 77.77
N LEU A 134 -23.55 -9.31 77.16
CA LEU A 134 -24.35 -8.11 76.97
C LEU A 134 -25.44 -8.34 75.92
N THR A 135 -26.48 -7.50 75.93
CA THR A 135 -27.53 -7.52 74.89
C THR A 135 -27.09 -6.67 73.69
N GLU A 136 -27.37 -7.12 72.46
CA GLU A 136 -27.10 -6.39 71.21
C GLU A 136 -27.92 -5.08 71.12
N ASN A 137 -27.48 -4.09 70.34
CA ASN A 137 -28.17 -2.80 70.13
C ASN A 137 -28.66 -2.16 71.45
N THR A 138 -27.85 -2.20 72.51
CA THR A 138 -28.24 -1.76 73.85
C THR A 138 -27.22 -0.76 74.36
N VAL A 139 -27.72 0.41 74.77
CA VAL A 139 -26.91 1.40 75.49
C VAL A 139 -26.79 0.97 76.95
N TYR A 140 -25.56 0.88 77.42
CA TYR A 140 -25.20 0.60 78.81
C TYR A 140 -24.57 1.85 79.42
N HIS A 141 -25.02 2.21 80.61
CA HIS A 141 -24.33 3.15 81.48
C HIS A 141 -23.16 2.47 82.18
N TYR A 142 -22.10 3.21 82.49
CA TYR A 142 -20.98 2.73 83.29
C TYR A 142 -20.31 3.84 84.13
N SER A 143 -19.59 3.42 85.18
CA SER A 143 -18.71 4.30 85.97
C SER A 143 -17.55 3.48 86.57
N ILE A 144 -16.35 4.06 86.50
CA ILE A 144 -15.10 3.51 87.05
C ILE A 144 -14.70 4.37 88.26
N ALA A 145 -14.20 3.75 89.33
CA ALA A 145 -13.75 4.43 90.57
C ALA A 145 -14.80 5.32 91.28
N GLY A 146 -16.07 5.29 90.86
CA GLY A 146 -17.10 6.25 91.30
C GLY A 146 -17.01 7.62 90.64
N GLY A 147 -16.37 7.71 89.46
CA GLY A 147 -16.39 8.87 88.58
C GLY A 147 -17.75 9.11 87.92
N ALA A 148 -17.76 9.92 86.85
CA ALA A 148 -18.98 10.27 86.13
C ALA A 148 -19.70 9.04 85.53
N ASP A 149 -21.00 9.20 85.28
CA ASP A 149 -21.85 8.26 84.53
C ASP A 149 -21.65 8.53 83.03
N HIS A 150 -21.09 7.55 82.32
CA HIS A 150 -20.87 7.55 80.87
C HIS A 150 -21.65 6.42 80.22
N THR A 151 -21.75 6.41 78.88
CA THR A 151 -22.57 5.44 78.14
C THR A 151 -21.83 4.79 76.98
N PHE A 152 -21.84 3.46 76.91
CA PHE A 152 -21.34 2.69 75.77
C PHE A 152 -22.48 1.96 75.05
N HIS A 153 -22.31 1.63 73.76
CA HIS A 153 -23.35 0.98 72.95
C HIS A 153 -22.83 -0.31 72.31
N THR A 154 -23.47 -1.43 72.61
CA THR A 154 -23.17 -2.72 71.97
C THR A 154 -23.54 -2.73 70.49
N PRO A 155 -22.84 -3.51 69.63
CA PRO A 155 -23.14 -3.55 68.21
C PRO A 155 -24.58 -3.95 67.88
N PRO A 156 -25.19 -3.37 66.82
CA PRO A 156 -26.52 -3.74 66.38
C PRO A 156 -26.51 -5.08 65.64
N PRO A 157 -27.60 -5.87 65.69
CA PRO A 157 -27.70 -7.17 65.04
C PRO A 157 -27.24 -7.16 63.59
N ARG A 158 -26.59 -8.24 63.15
CA ARG A 158 -26.04 -8.35 61.80
C ARG A 158 -27.12 -8.10 60.74
N GLY A 159 -26.79 -7.29 59.74
CA GLY A 159 -27.74 -6.79 58.73
C GLY A 159 -28.50 -5.51 59.11
N SER A 160 -28.37 -5.01 60.35
CA SER A 160 -28.86 -3.67 60.70
C SER A 160 -28.11 -2.57 59.95
N SER A 161 -28.74 -1.41 59.78
CA SER A 161 -28.13 -0.27 59.08
C SER A 161 -28.56 1.05 59.73
N ASP A 162 -28.17 2.18 59.14
CA ASP A 162 -28.32 3.54 59.65
C ASP A 162 -27.49 3.86 60.91
N PHE A 163 -26.28 3.32 60.98
CA PHE A 163 -25.25 3.73 61.94
C PHE A 163 -24.22 4.69 61.31
N THR A 164 -23.53 5.47 62.15
CA THR A 164 -22.51 6.45 61.72
C THR A 164 -21.23 6.28 62.53
N VAL A 165 -20.09 6.28 61.85
CA VAL A 165 -18.75 6.18 62.43
C VAL A 165 -17.91 7.37 61.99
N TYR A 166 -16.83 7.63 62.71
CA TYR A 166 -15.80 8.58 62.28
C TYR A 166 -14.48 7.85 62.03
N VAL A 167 -13.63 8.43 61.17
CA VAL A 167 -12.34 7.88 60.77
C VAL A 167 -11.31 9.01 60.79
N GLU A 168 -10.19 8.75 61.43
CA GLU A 168 -9.01 9.62 61.49
C GLU A 168 -7.75 8.77 61.62
N GLY A 169 -6.61 9.25 61.15
CA GLY A 169 -5.29 8.72 61.50
C GLY A 169 -4.37 9.88 61.83
N ASP A 170 -3.12 9.56 62.19
CA ASP A 170 -2.05 10.54 62.28
C ASP A 170 -2.43 11.63 63.32
N ILE A 171 -2.67 11.17 64.55
CA ILE A 171 -3.42 11.90 65.58
C ILE A 171 -2.46 12.67 66.52
N GLY A 172 -1.60 11.95 67.23
CA GLY A 172 -0.70 12.49 68.26
C GLY A 172 -1.43 13.02 69.49
N GLU A 173 -0.80 13.94 70.22
CA GLU A 173 -1.32 14.55 71.46
C GLU A 173 -1.19 16.08 71.50
N GLY A 174 -1.98 16.72 72.35
CA GLY A 174 -2.22 18.17 72.34
C GLY A 174 -1.05 19.05 72.79
N SER A 175 -0.03 18.54 73.48
CA SER A 175 1.13 19.35 73.90
C SER A 175 2.07 19.66 72.73
N SER A 176 2.31 18.65 71.88
CA SER A 176 3.08 18.72 70.64
C SER A 176 2.22 19.23 69.49
N TYR A 177 1.05 18.63 69.29
CA TYR A 177 0.11 18.94 68.21
C TYR A 177 -1.10 19.72 68.73
N ARG A 178 -0.89 21.00 69.04
CA ARG A 178 -1.84 21.95 69.69
C ARG A 178 -3.23 22.12 69.06
N ARG A 179 -3.52 21.42 67.96
CA ARG A 179 -4.80 21.43 67.24
C ARG A 179 -5.54 20.10 67.34
N MET A 180 -4.86 19.01 67.68
CA MET A 180 -5.43 17.67 67.88
C MET A 180 -6.71 17.73 68.75
N PRO A 181 -6.72 18.37 69.95
CA PRO A 181 -7.91 18.37 70.81
C PRO A 181 -9.16 19.05 70.20
N LEU A 182 -8.98 19.92 69.19
CA LEU A 182 -10.11 20.55 68.47
C LEU A 182 -10.72 19.60 67.43
N VAL A 183 -9.94 18.68 66.87
CA VAL A 183 -10.45 17.57 66.04
C VAL A 183 -11.15 16.55 66.93
N GLN A 184 -10.54 16.19 68.07
CA GLN A 184 -11.17 15.26 69.01
C GLN A 184 -12.50 15.80 69.56
N THR A 185 -12.59 17.10 69.84
CA THR A 185 -13.85 17.77 70.22
C THR A 185 -14.90 17.72 69.09
N LEU A 186 -14.49 17.84 67.82
CA LEU A 186 -15.38 17.73 66.66
C LEU A 186 -15.95 16.31 66.52
N ILE A 187 -15.19 15.28 66.89
CA ILE A 187 -15.62 13.89 66.91
C ILE A 187 -16.58 13.62 68.09
N GLY A 188 -16.20 14.01 69.31
CA GLY A 188 -17.03 13.81 70.51
C GLY A 188 -18.38 14.50 70.43
N THR A 189 -18.43 15.73 69.89
CA THR A 189 -19.70 16.45 69.68
C THR A 189 -20.62 15.82 68.62
N ALA A 190 -20.13 14.85 67.83
CA ALA A 190 -20.93 14.10 66.86
C ALA A 190 -21.50 12.77 67.38
N ALA A 191 -21.04 12.28 68.55
CA ALA A 191 -21.45 11.02 69.18
C ALA A 191 -21.51 9.81 68.19
N PRO A 192 -20.36 9.42 67.60
CA PRO A 192 -20.31 8.28 66.67
C PRO A 192 -20.55 6.94 67.36
N ALA A 193 -20.93 5.92 66.59
CA ALA A 193 -21.04 4.55 67.08
C ALA A 193 -19.69 3.96 67.52
N PHE A 194 -18.62 4.32 66.78
CA PHE A 194 -17.21 4.07 67.10
C PHE A 194 -16.33 4.96 66.22
N VAL A 195 -15.05 5.08 66.59
CA VAL A 195 -14.01 5.78 65.82
C VAL A 195 -13.01 4.75 65.29
N LEU A 196 -12.76 4.78 63.97
CA LEU A 196 -11.73 4.01 63.31
C LEU A 196 -10.44 4.84 63.26
N ALA A 197 -9.46 4.49 64.09
CA ALA A 197 -8.17 5.16 64.12
C ALA A 197 -7.16 4.45 63.20
N VAL A 198 -6.81 5.04 62.06
CA VAL A 198 -6.03 4.37 61.00
C VAL A 198 -4.51 4.52 61.16
N GLY A 199 -4.02 4.20 62.36
CA GLY A 199 -2.60 4.20 62.73
C GLY A 199 -2.01 5.58 63.03
N ASP A 200 -0.76 5.56 63.53
CA ASP A 200 -0.02 6.71 64.05
C ASP A 200 -0.84 7.47 65.11
N LEU A 201 -1.15 6.74 66.17
CA LEU A 201 -2.03 7.18 67.24
C LEU A 201 -1.32 8.23 68.11
N THR A 202 -0.11 7.93 68.57
CA THR A 202 0.52 8.65 69.69
C THR A 202 1.74 9.49 69.34
N TYR A 203 2.51 9.09 68.32
CA TYR A 203 3.88 9.58 68.09
C TYR A 203 4.81 9.43 69.32
N GLY A 204 4.58 8.37 70.11
CA GLY A 204 5.30 8.04 71.34
C GLY A 204 6.82 7.87 71.19
N ASN A 205 7.26 7.49 69.99
CA ASN A 205 8.67 7.48 69.59
C ASN A 205 9.23 8.91 69.44
N ALA A 206 8.56 9.78 68.69
CA ALA A 206 9.05 11.11 68.33
C ALA A 206 9.06 12.11 69.50
N HIS A 207 8.06 12.04 70.39
CA HIS A 207 7.89 12.98 71.51
C HIS A 207 8.12 12.34 72.89
N GLY A 208 8.42 11.04 72.93
CA GLY A 208 8.71 10.29 74.15
C GLY A 208 7.47 9.83 74.92
N GLN A 209 7.68 8.89 75.84
CA GLN A 209 6.62 8.04 76.42
C GLN A 209 5.42 8.79 77.03
N ALA A 210 5.62 9.98 77.63
CA ALA A 210 4.52 10.77 78.17
C ALA A 210 3.50 11.24 77.10
N SER A 211 3.87 11.25 75.82
CA SER A 211 2.93 11.55 74.72
C SER A 211 1.92 10.43 74.46
N VAL A 212 2.26 9.18 74.80
CA VAL A 212 1.31 8.04 74.79
C VAL A 212 0.21 8.31 75.82
N ASP A 213 0.60 8.58 77.06
CA ASP A 213 -0.33 8.82 78.16
C ASP A 213 -1.16 10.10 77.91
N ASN A 214 -0.55 11.18 77.40
CA ASN A 214 -1.27 12.37 76.98
C ASN A 214 -2.34 12.08 75.91
N HIS A 215 -2.01 11.31 74.85
CA HIS A 215 -2.95 10.98 73.79
C HIS A 215 -4.21 10.30 74.35
N PHE A 216 -4.04 9.25 75.17
CA PHE A 216 -5.17 8.53 75.77
C PHE A 216 -5.99 9.37 76.75
N ASN A 217 -5.43 10.44 77.32
CA ASN A 217 -6.18 11.43 78.09
C ASN A 217 -6.87 12.50 77.22
N ASP A 218 -6.28 12.92 76.11
CA ASP A 218 -6.87 13.90 75.18
C ASP A 218 -8.09 13.32 74.41
N VAL A 219 -8.07 12.03 74.05
CA VAL A 219 -9.20 11.38 73.34
C VAL A 219 -10.41 11.05 74.23
N MET A 220 -10.30 11.16 75.57
CA MET A 220 -11.41 10.90 76.51
C MET A 220 -12.65 11.75 76.25
N VAL A 221 -12.52 12.86 75.50
CA VAL A 221 -13.64 13.65 74.97
C VAL A 221 -14.60 12.85 74.06
N TRP A 222 -14.20 11.67 73.57
CA TRP A 222 -15.07 10.71 72.90
C TRP A 222 -14.82 9.25 73.29
N SER A 223 -13.60 8.83 73.68
CA SER A 223 -13.26 7.41 73.91
C SER A 223 -13.98 6.78 75.11
N GLN A 224 -14.56 7.60 75.98
CA GLN A 224 -15.42 7.16 77.07
C GLN A 224 -16.79 6.70 76.55
N ASP A 225 -17.37 7.41 75.57
CA ASP A 225 -18.75 7.20 75.11
C ASP A 225 -18.86 6.54 73.71
N ALA A 226 -17.75 6.42 72.97
CA ALA A 226 -17.67 5.73 71.67
C ALA A 226 -16.42 4.83 71.60
N ALA A 227 -16.55 3.65 70.98
CA ALA A 227 -15.46 2.68 70.96
C ALA A 227 -14.25 3.17 70.15
N TYR A 228 -13.05 2.91 70.67
CA TYR A 228 -11.78 3.12 70.00
C TYR A 228 -11.45 1.85 69.20
N MET A 229 -11.49 1.93 67.86
CA MET A 229 -11.22 0.78 66.97
C MET A 229 -9.99 1.09 66.08
N PRO A 230 -8.76 0.89 66.57
CA PRO A 230 -7.53 1.28 65.88
C PRO A 230 -7.04 0.25 64.85
N ALA A 231 -6.11 0.68 64.01
CA ALA A 231 -4.96 -0.10 63.58
C ALA A 231 -3.68 0.56 64.14
N TRP A 232 -2.55 -0.13 64.14
CA TRP A 232 -1.24 0.45 64.46
C TRP A 232 -0.59 1.04 63.20
N GLY A 233 0.15 2.14 63.35
CA GLY A 233 0.97 2.72 62.30
C GLY A 233 2.47 2.51 62.54
N ASN A 234 3.31 3.21 61.78
CA ASN A 234 4.75 3.07 61.94
C ASN A 234 5.31 3.86 63.12
N HIS A 235 4.62 4.91 63.59
CA HIS A 235 4.99 5.59 64.84
C HIS A 235 4.73 4.75 66.10
N GLU A 236 4.04 3.60 65.98
CA GLU A 236 3.96 2.55 67.00
C GLU A 236 5.08 1.47 66.88
N TRP A 237 6.05 1.60 65.94
CA TRP A 237 7.07 0.55 65.70
C TRP A 237 8.46 1.02 65.19
N ASP A 238 8.62 2.25 64.68
CA ASP A 238 9.81 2.67 63.91
C ASP A 238 11.14 2.80 64.69
N GLU A 239 11.14 2.69 66.01
CA GLU A 239 12.38 2.65 66.80
C GLU A 239 12.79 1.22 67.15
N THR A 240 14.09 0.92 67.13
CA THR A 240 14.62 -0.42 67.47
C THR A 240 14.48 -0.81 68.95
N THR A 241 13.74 -0.02 69.71
CA THR A 241 13.37 -0.22 71.12
C THR A 241 11.87 -0.19 71.37
N ASP A 242 11.03 0.11 70.36
CA ASP A 242 9.60 -0.15 70.49
C ASP A 242 9.35 -1.66 70.33
N ASP A 243 8.27 -2.12 70.96
CA ASP A 243 7.85 -3.51 70.95
C ASP A 243 6.32 -3.65 70.99
N LEU A 244 5.56 -2.63 70.59
CA LEU A 244 4.09 -2.59 70.55
C LEU A 244 3.38 -2.82 71.90
N ARG A 245 4.09 -2.94 73.04
CA ARG A 245 3.43 -3.17 74.34
C ARG A 245 2.55 -1.98 74.78
N ASN A 246 2.85 -0.76 74.32
CA ASN A 246 1.99 0.41 74.51
C ASN A 246 0.73 0.40 73.63
N TYR A 247 0.74 -0.30 72.49
CA TYR A 247 -0.45 -0.48 71.65
C TYR A 247 -1.27 -1.67 72.15
N LYS A 248 -0.70 -2.89 72.13
CA LYS A 248 -1.41 -4.12 72.50
C LYS A 248 -1.85 -4.17 73.95
N GLY A 249 -1.09 -3.55 74.86
CA GLY A 249 -1.46 -3.52 76.28
C GLY A 249 -2.61 -2.58 76.62
N ARG A 250 -3.21 -1.91 75.62
CA ARG A 250 -4.35 -0.99 75.77
C ARG A 250 -5.60 -1.45 75.02
N PHE A 251 -5.54 -2.52 74.23
CA PHE A 251 -6.63 -2.90 73.34
C PHE A 251 -6.80 -4.41 73.18
N ASP A 252 -7.99 -4.92 73.50
CA ASP A 252 -8.46 -6.26 73.13
C ASP A 252 -9.26 -6.21 71.82
N PHE A 253 -9.12 -7.19 70.93
CA PHE A 253 -9.72 -7.12 69.58
C PHE A 253 -10.58 -8.32 69.13
N PRO A 254 -11.69 -8.05 68.41
CA PRO A 254 -12.60 -9.08 67.92
C PRO A 254 -11.94 -9.92 66.82
N ASN A 255 -11.87 -11.24 67.02
CA ASN A 255 -11.21 -12.16 66.08
C ASN A 255 -9.73 -11.82 65.80
N ALA A 256 -9.01 -11.28 66.79
CA ALA A 256 -7.59 -10.90 66.70
C ALA A 256 -6.70 -11.95 66.01
N GLN A 257 -5.76 -11.48 65.19
CA GLN A 257 -4.87 -12.29 64.36
C GLN A 257 -3.41 -11.97 64.66
N THR A 258 -2.54 -12.98 64.47
CA THR A 258 -1.08 -12.80 64.50
C THR A 258 -0.52 -12.71 63.08
N SER A 259 0.38 -11.76 62.85
CA SER A 259 1.13 -11.56 61.61
C SER A 259 2.53 -12.20 61.67
N PRO A 260 3.03 -12.77 60.56
CA PRO A 260 4.43 -13.12 60.44
C PRO A 260 5.35 -11.93 60.75
N GLY A 261 6.33 -12.15 61.63
CA GLY A 261 7.31 -11.12 62.04
C GLY A 261 6.98 -10.35 63.32
N SER A 262 5.83 -10.59 63.98
CA SER A 262 5.48 -9.96 65.27
C SER A 262 6.61 -10.10 66.30
N PRO A 263 6.90 -9.05 67.11
CA PRO A 263 7.84 -9.12 68.21
C PRO A 263 7.46 -10.20 69.22
N SER A 264 8.45 -10.89 69.79
CA SER A 264 8.25 -12.00 70.73
C SER A 264 7.99 -11.57 72.17
N VAL A 265 8.12 -10.27 72.50
CA VAL A 265 7.82 -9.71 73.83
C VAL A 265 6.39 -9.14 73.92
N SER A 266 5.72 -9.02 72.77
CA SER A 266 4.30 -8.65 72.61
C SER A 266 3.56 -9.63 71.67
N CYS A 267 4.02 -10.87 71.61
CA CYS A 267 3.31 -11.96 70.94
C CYS A 267 2.25 -12.56 71.89
N CYS A 268 1.09 -13.03 71.44
CA CYS A 268 0.63 -13.23 70.07
C CYS A 268 -0.81 -12.71 69.93
N GLY A 269 -1.12 -12.02 68.83
CA GLY A 269 -2.44 -11.41 68.64
C GLY A 269 -2.33 -9.92 68.35
N GLU A 270 -3.47 -9.25 68.29
CA GLU A 270 -3.69 -7.82 68.02
C GLU A 270 -3.01 -7.17 66.80
N ASP A 271 -2.20 -7.91 66.01
CA ASP A 271 -1.48 -7.35 64.85
C ASP A 271 -2.44 -6.84 63.76
N TRP A 272 -3.59 -7.50 63.64
CA TRP A 272 -4.79 -7.06 62.94
C TRP A 272 -5.98 -7.91 63.40
N TYR A 273 -7.19 -7.56 62.99
CA TYR A 273 -8.44 -8.18 63.45
C TYR A 273 -9.60 -7.91 62.47
N TRP A 274 -10.80 -8.44 62.75
CA TRP A 274 -11.99 -8.16 61.93
C TRP A 274 -13.28 -8.29 62.74
N PHE A 275 -14.31 -7.52 62.36
CA PHE A 275 -15.61 -7.55 63.04
C PHE A 275 -16.78 -7.31 62.10
N ASP A 276 -17.98 -7.63 62.59
CA ASP A 276 -19.25 -7.24 61.99
C ASP A 276 -19.84 -6.10 62.82
N TYR A 277 -20.34 -5.05 62.15
CA TYR A 277 -21.17 -4.03 62.77
C TYR A 277 -22.33 -3.71 61.83
N GLY A 278 -23.57 -4.04 62.24
CA GLY A 278 -24.72 -3.95 61.35
C GLY A 278 -24.53 -4.77 60.07
N ASN A 279 -24.64 -4.11 58.92
CA ASN A 279 -24.53 -4.70 57.58
C ASN A 279 -23.11 -4.65 56.98
N VAL A 280 -22.08 -4.45 57.81
CA VAL A 280 -20.69 -4.22 57.38
C VAL A 280 -19.71 -5.18 58.03
N ARG A 281 -18.84 -5.79 57.21
CA ARG A 281 -17.64 -6.53 57.61
C ARG A 281 -16.44 -5.58 57.58
N PHE A 282 -15.91 -5.22 58.75
CA PHE A 282 -14.68 -4.43 58.89
C PHE A 282 -13.48 -5.36 59.05
N ILE A 283 -12.39 -5.12 58.31
CA ILE A 283 -11.16 -5.93 58.34
C ILE A 283 -9.94 -5.00 58.45
N ALA A 284 -9.21 -5.09 59.56
CA ALA A 284 -7.94 -4.36 59.71
C ALA A 284 -6.84 -5.03 58.87
N TYR A 285 -5.88 -4.25 58.36
CA TYR A 285 -4.59 -4.76 57.85
C TYR A 285 -3.42 -4.27 58.71
N PRO A 286 -2.39 -5.12 58.93
CA PRO A 286 -1.23 -4.77 59.73
C PRO A 286 -0.28 -3.83 58.96
N GLU A 287 0.65 -3.20 59.66
CA GLU A 287 1.84 -2.60 59.04
C GLU A 287 2.85 -3.68 58.57
N PRO A 288 3.79 -3.36 57.66
CA PRO A 288 4.52 -4.35 56.87
C PRO A 288 5.73 -4.96 57.58
N TRP A 289 5.51 -5.94 58.45
CA TRP A 289 6.55 -6.93 58.76
C TRP A 289 6.78 -7.89 57.59
N SER A 290 7.93 -8.58 57.62
CA SER A 290 8.34 -9.55 56.59
C SER A 290 7.32 -10.69 56.44
N GLY A 291 6.50 -10.59 55.39
CA GLY A 291 5.44 -11.55 55.06
C GLY A 291 4.04 -11.19 55.59
N ALA A 292 3.89 -10.13 56.40
CA ALA A 292 2.62 -9.77 57.04
C ALA A 292 1.48 -9.57 56.05
N TRP A 293 1.65 -8.71 55.03
CA TRP A 293 0.61 -8.46 54.03
C TRP A 293 0.28 -9.68 53.14
N ALA A 294 1.22 -10.60 52.93
CA ALA A 294 0.99 -11.80 52.13
C ALA A 294 0.13 -12.84 52.88
N ASP A 295 0.40 -13.02 54.17
CA ASP A 295 -0.41 -13.82 55.08
C ASP A 295 -1.79 -13.17 55.33
N TRP A 296 -1.82 -11.86 55.60
CA TRP A 296 -3.03 -11.06 55.70
C TRP A 296 -3.93 -11.24 54.47
N ARG A 297 -3.42 -10.98 53.26
CA ARG A 297 -4.19 -11.09 52.01
C ARG A 297 -4.78 -12.49 51.80
N THR A 298 -4.11 -13.53 52.30
CA THR A 298 -4.60 -14.91 52.24
C THR A 298 -5.75 -15.14 53.23
N LYS A 299 -5.58 -14.73 54.50
CA LYS A 299 -6.61 -14.86 55.54
C LYS A 299 -7.82 -13.95 55.29
N ALA A 300 -7.57 -12.70 54.92
CA ALA A 300 -8.59 -11.71 54.55
C ALA A 300 -9.43 -12.17 53.37
N GLY A 301 -8.84 -12.78 52.35
CA GLY A 301 -9.59 -13.41 51.25
C GLY A 301 -10.65 -14.40 51.75
N THR A 302 -10.28 -15.33 52.62
CA THR A 302 -11.24 -16.30 53.22
C THR A 302 -12.32 -15.62 54.08
N ILE A 303 -12.01 -14.51 54.75
CA ILE A 303 -12.98 -13.70 55.51
C ILE A 303 -13.93 -12.94 54.57
N MET A 304 -13.43 -12.52 53.40
CA MET A 304 -14.21 -11.87 52.33
C MET A 304 -15.10 -12.86 51.58
N ASP A 305 -14.62 -14.07 51.25
CA ASP A 305 -15.44 -15.17 50.69
C ASP A 305 -16.68 -15.46 51.55
N ALA A 306 -16.49 -15.50 52.89
CA ALA A 306 -17.58 -15.67 53.84
C ALA A 306 -18.54 -14.46 53.85
N ALA A 307 -18.01 -13.23 53.76
CA ALA A 307 -18.83 -12.02 53.71
C ALA A 307 -19.57 -11.82 52.37
N GLN A 308 -19.02 -12.29 51.24
CA GLN A 308 -19.72 -12.35 49.95
C GLN A 308 -20.97 -13.24 50.06
N SER A 309 -20.83 -14.41 50.69
CA SER A 309 -21.93 -15.40 50.80
C SER A 309 -22.93 -15.11 51.94
N ASP A 310 -22.59 -14.28 52.92
CA ASP A 310 -23.51 -13.86 54.00
C ASP A 310 -24.50 -12.77 53.52
N PRO A 311 -25.83 -13.02 53.47
CA PRO A 311 -26.82 -12.04 53.03
C PRO A 311 -27.04 -10.88 54.02
N ALA A 312 -26.57 -10.99 55.27
CA ALA A 312 -26.62 -9.90 56.24
C ALA A 312 -25.51 -8.85 55.99
N ILE A 313 -24.40 -9.25 55.36
CA ILE A 313 -23.33 -8.32 54.98
C ILE A 313 -23.63 -7.71 53.62
N LYS A 314 -23.65 -6.38 53.56
CA LYS A 314 -23.82 -5.57 52.35
C LYS A 314 -22.52 -4.93 51.89
N PHE A 315 -21.66 -4.56 52.85
CA PHE A 315 -20.39 -3.91 52.60
C PHE A 315 -19.24 -4.66 53.29
N ILE A 316 -18.10 -4.75 52.61
CA ILE A 316 -16.82 -5.11 53.20
C ILE A 316 -15.96 -3.85 53.15
N VAL A 317 -15.36 -3.49 54.29
CA VAL A 317 -14.51 -2.31 54.46
C VAL A 317 -13.17 -2.75 55.04
N THR A 318 -12.07 -2.40 54.38
CA THR A 318 -10.72 -2.57 54.93
C THR A 318 -10.22 -1.27 55.54
N PHE A 319 -9.38 -1.37 56.57
CA PHE A 319 -8.71 -0.24 57.19
C PHE A 319 -7.33 -0.64 57.72
N GLY A 320 -6.40 0.30 57.81
CA GLY A 320 -5.02 0.07 58.27
C GLY A 320 -4.19 1.32 58.02
N HIS A 321 -2.90 1.32 58.32
CA HIS A 321 -2.14 2.56 58.30
C HIS A 321 -1.71 3.02 56.90
N ARG A 322 -0.80 2.31 56.21
CA ARG A 322 -0.26 2.79 54.92
C ARG A 322 -1.31 2.91 53.80
N PRO A 323 -1.22 3.94 52.93
CA PRO A 323 -1.92 3.98 51.65
C PRO A 323 -1.38 2.90 50.71
N ALA A 324 -2.27 2.19 50.03
CA ALA A 324 -1.97 1.59 48.72
C ALA A 324 -1.89 2.64 47.60
N TYR A 325 -2.43 3.84 47.86
CA TYR A 325 -2.81 4.85 46.88
C TYR A 325 -2.78 6.23 47.55
N SER A 326 -1.80 7.09 47.21
CA SER A 326 -1.68 8.48 47.71
C SER A 326 -1.05 9.40 46.64
N SER A 327 -1.43 10.68 46.63
CA SER A 327 -0.74 11.78 45.93
C SER A 327 0.05 12.73 46.85
N GLY A 328 0.14 12.40 48.14
CA GLY A 328 0.86 13.16 49.16
C GLY A 328 2.39 12.94 49.12
N HIS A 329 3.05 13.44 50.16
CA HIS A 329 4.46 13.22 50.46
C HIS A 329 4.75 11.73 50.64
N HIS A 330 3.84 10.99 51.30
CA HIS A 330 3.97 9.56 51.51
C HIS A 330 3.31 8.79 50.33
N PRO A 331 4.10 8.18 49.41
CA PRO A 331 3.56 7.54 48.23
C PRO A 331 2.85 6.22 48.58
N GLY A 332 1.85 5.85 47.78
CA GLY A 332 1.13 4.58 47.95
C GLY A 332 2.01 3.35 47.72
N ASP A 333 1.93 2.36 48.61
CA ASP A 333 2.71 1.13 48.53
C ASP A 333 2.19 0.18 47.44
N ALA A 334 3.07 -0.16 46.48
CA ALA A 334 2.73 -1.00 45.33
C ALA A 334 2.45 -2.47 45.66
N THR A 335 2.96 -2.98 46.79
CA THR A 335 2.72 -4.36 47.27
C THR A 335 1.33 -4.47 47.89
N LEU A 336 1.01 -3.56 48.82
CA LEU A 336 -0.31 -3.46 49.42
C LEU A 336 -1.38 -3.20 48.35
N LYS A 337 -1.11 -2.27 47.41
CA LYS A 337 -1.93 -2.02 46.22
C LYS A 337 -2.24 -3.30 45.45
N GLY A 338 -1.22 -4.08 45.10
CA GLY A 338 -1.40 -5.35 44.37
C GLY A 338 -2.25 -6.39 45.11
N TYR A 339 -2.27 -6.34 46.44
CA TYR A 339 -3.14 -7.19 47.26
C TYR A 339 -4.58 -6.67 47.37
N LEU A 340 -4.78 -5.37 47.60
CA LEU A 340 -6.11 -4.76 47.67
C LEU A 340 -6.83 -4.80 46.32
N ASP A 341 -6.13 -4.49 45.22
CA ASP A 341 -6.67 -4.58 43.86
C ASP A 341 -7.15 -6.00 43.53
N ALA A 342 -6.37 -7.01 43.94
CA ALA A 342 -6.68 -8.41 43.69
C ALA A 342 -7.84 -8.93 44.55
N LEU A 343 -8.06 -8.36 45.74
CA LEU A 343 -9.23 -8.65 46.57
C LEU A 343 -10.49 -7.93 46.04
N GLY A 344 -10.40 -6.67 45.63
CA GLY A 344 -11.52 -5.93 45.03
C GLY A 344 -12.02 -6.60 43.75
N ALA A 345 -11.11 -7.04 42.89
CA ALA A 345 -11.42 -7.73 41.64
C ALA A 345 -12.13 -9.09 41.80
N SER A 346 -12.22 -9.64 43.02
CA SER A 346 -12.91 -10.92 43.30
C SER A 346 -14.03 -10.85 44.35
N HIS A 347 -14.23 -9.72 45.05
CA HIS A 347 -15.24 -9.59 46.10
C HIS A 347 -16.07 -8.32 45.88
N SER A 348 -17.21 -8.45 45.23
CA SER A 348 -18.07 -7.31 44.81
C SER A 348 -18.63 -6.45 45.95
N LYS A 349 -18.74 -6.98 47.18
CA LYS A 349 -19.12 -6.19 48.38
C LYS A 349 -17.95 -5.40 48.98
N TYR A 350 -16.71 -5.68 48.58
CA TYR A 350 -15.53 -4.91 49.02
C TYR A 350 -15.43 -3.65 48.17
N VAL A 351 -15.83 -2.53 48.78
CA VAL A 351 -16.05 -1.26 48.07
C VAL A 351 -15.34 -0.06 48.70
N LEU A 352 -14.71 -0.21 49.87
CA LEU A 352 -14.06 0.88 50.59
C LEU A 352 -12.82 0.42 51.36
N ASN A 353 -11.71 1.17 51.21
CA ASN A 353 -10.48 1.01 51.97
C ASN A 353 -10.06 2.35 52.61
N LEU A 354 -9.82 2.33 53.93
CA LEU A 354 -9.46 3.49 54.75
C LEU A 354 -7.98 3.43 55.17
N ASN A 355 -7.30 4.57 55.21
CA ASN A 355 -5.87 4.64 55.58
C ASN A 355 -5.42 6.02 56.12
N GLY A 356 -4.26 6.06 56.76
CA GLY A 356 -3.58 7.27 57.26
C GLY A 356 -2.22 7.47 56.56
N HIS A 357 -1.16 7.72 57.34
CA HIS A 357 0.26 7.82 56.95
C HIS A 357 0.65 9.03 56.09
N SER A 358 -0.15 9.36 55.07
CA SER A 358 -0.06 10.66 54.40
C SER A 358 -0.90 11.64 55.20
N HIS A 359 -0.29 12.70 55.75
CA HIS A 359 -0.95 13.65 56.66
C HIS A 359 -1.88 14.62 55.90
N ASN A 360 -2.90 14.07 55.22
CA ASN A 360 -3.84 14.75 54.34
C ASN A 360 -5.19 14.02 54.24
N TYR A 361 -6.21 14.69 53.68
CA TYR A 361 -7.39 14.03 53.16
C TYR A 361 -7.27 13.78 51.65
N GLU A 362 -7.43 12.54 51.19
CA GLU A 362 -7.58 12.21 49.77
C GLU A 362 -8.55 11.04 49.55
N ARG A 363 -9.43 11.16 48.55
CA ARG A 363 -10.35 10.12 48.09
C ARG A 363 -10.15 9.85 46.60
N TRP A 364 -10.04 8.57 46.26
CA TRP A 364 -9.82 8.09 44.90
C TRP A 364 -11.12 7.74 44.17
N PHE A 365 -11.06 7.69 42.84
CA PHE A 365 -12.06 6.95 42.06
C PHE A 365 -11.88 5.44 42.28
N PRO A 366 -12.94 4.61 42.17
CA PRO A 366 -12.86 3.18 42.45
C PRO A 366 -11.76 2.45 41.66
N GLN A 367 -10.87 1.75 42.36
CA GLN A 367 -9.83 0.89 41.80
C GLN A 367 -10.24 -0.57 42.04
N SER A 368 -10.35 -1.38 40.99
CA SER A 368 -10.91 -2.74 41.07
C SER A 368 -12.26 -2.85 41.82
N GLY A 369 -13.08 -1.77 41.80
CA GLY A 369 -14.34 -1.67 42.55
C GLY A 369 -14.26 -0.95 43.90
N VAL A 370 -13.06 -0.78 44.46
CA VAL A 370 -12.81 -0.25 45.80
C VAL A 370 -12.50 1.25 45.77
N VAL A 371 -13.24 2.06 46.53
CA VAL A 371 -12.86 3.45 46.83
C VAL A 371 -11.76 3.45 47.89
N HIS A 372 -10.62 4.08 47.61
CA HIS A 372 -9.56 4.28 48.60
C HIS A 372 -9.64 5.70 49.18
N ILE A 373 -9.53 5.84 50.50
CA ILE A 373 -9.57 7.12 51.21
C ILE A 373 -8.47 7.19 52.27
N THR A 374 -7.64 8.21 52.16
CA THR A 374 -6.65 8.63 53.16
C THR A 374 -7.26 9.70 54.05
N ALA A 375 -7.10 9.56 55.37
CA ALA A 375 -7.71 10.40 56.41
C ALA A 375 -6.72 10.72 57.54
N GLY A 376 -5.44 10.93 57.19
CA GLY A 376 -4.37 11.31 58.13
C GLY A 376 -4.49 12.76 58.57
N THR A 377 -5.55 13.07 59.31
CA THR A 377 -5.99 14.44 59.59
C THR A 377 -6.39 14.65 61.06
N GLY A 378 -6.17 13.66 61.93
CA GLY A 378 -6.62 13.64 63.32
C GLY A 378 -5.93 14.66 64.22
N GLY A 379 -4.67 15.01 63.94
CA GLY A 379 -4.00 16.07 64.68
C GLY A 379 -2.56 16.40 64.32
N ALA A 380 -1.81 15.45 63.76
CA ALA A 380 -0.41 15.64 63.38
C ALA A 380 -0.22 16.79 62.36
N SER A 381 0.99 17.33 62.28
CA SER A 381 1.31 18.40 61.33
C SER A 381 1.09 17.94 59.88
N LEU A 382 0.26 18.66 59.12
CA LEU A 382 0.03 18.42 57.70
C LEU A 382 1.34 18.46 56.89
N GLU A 383 1.34 17.81 55.73
CA GLU A 383 2.48 17.78 54.81
C GLU A 383 2.76 19.18 54.21
N GLU A 384 3.85 19.82 54.64
CA GLU A 384 4.27 21.13 54.12
C GLU A 384 5.34 21.05 53.02
N ASP A 385 6.09 19.94 52.89
CA ASP A 385 7.24 19.83 51.99
C ASP A 385 7.02 18.88 50.80
N GLY A 386 7.23 19.41 49.60
CA GLY A 386 7.15 18.70 48.34
C GLY A 386 7.55 19.60 47.17
N SER A 387 8.09 19.04 46.09
CA SER A 387 8.56 19.81 44.92
C SER A 387 7.43 20.40 44.06
N CYS A 388 6.18 20.12 44.42
CA CYS A 388 4.99 20.72 43.87
C CYS A 388 3.97 20.94 45.01
N LEU A 389 3.65 22.21 45.29
CA LEU A 389 2.62 22.58 46.28
C LEU A 389 1.25 22.07 45.78
N TRP A 390 0.51 21.33 46.59
CA TRP A 390 -0.70 20.59 46.16
C TRP A 390 -1.74 21.45 45.42
N LEU A 391 -1.89 22.73 45.82
CA LEU A 391 -2.78 23.73 45.19
C LEU A 391 -2.30 24.20 43.80
N ALA A 392 -1.00 24.05 43.51
CA ALA A 392 -0.38 24.36 42.21
C ALA A 392 -0.20 23.11 41.33
N CYS A 393 -0.40 21.91 41.86
CA CYS A 393 -0.32 20.66 41.12
C CYS A 393 -1.67 20.33 40.47
N THR A 394 -1.67 19.92 39.20
CA THR A 394 -2.82 19.28 38.57
C THR A 394 -3.24 18.06 39.40
N GLN A 395 -4.53 17.95 39.74
CA GLN A 395 -5.09 16.77 40.39
C GLN A 395 -4.94 15.55 39.45
N PRO A 396 -4.30 14.44 39.89
CA PRO A 396 -4.18 13.25 39.06
C PRO A 396 -5.55 12.68 38.70
N ALA A 397 -5.72 12.14 37.49
CA ALA A 397 -7.03 11.72 36.98
C ALA A 397 -7.69 10.55 37.76
N TRP A 398 -6.92 9.86 38.62
CA TRP A 398 -7.40 8.82 39.53
C TRP A 398 -7.85 9.36 40.91
N SER A 399 -7.46 10.59 41.26
CA SER A 399 -7.88 11.27 42.48
C SER A 399 -9.25 11.90 42.24
N ALA A 400 -10.23 11.59 43.08
CA ALA A 400 -11.58 12.13 42.97
C ALA A 400 -11.73 13.43 43.77
N PHE A 401 -11.12 13.51 44.96
CA PHE A 401 -11.04 14.72 45.78
C PHE A 401 -9.80 14.66 46.67
N ARG A 402 -9.17 15.80 46.95
CA ARG A 402 -8.07 15.88 47.93
C ARG A 402 -8.00 17.26 48.61
N ALA A 403 -7.63 17.29 49.89
CA ALA A 403 -7.43 18.51 50.67
C ALA A 403 -6.36 18.32 51.76
N MET A 404 -5.43 19.27 51.84
CA MET A 404 -4.56 19.44 53.00
C MET A 404 -5.35 20.22 54.06
N HIS A 405 -5.95 19.54 55.03
CA HIS A 405 -6.63 20.17 56.18
C HIS A 405 -6.77 19.17 57.32
N LEU A 406 -6.76 19.64 58.58
CA LEU A 406 -7.11 18.79 59.72
C LEU A 406 -8.63 18.61 59.80
N GLY A 407 -9.09 17.50 60.38
CA GLY A 407 -10.50 17.14 60.39
C GLY A 407 -10.70 15.64 60.49
N ALA A 408 -11.93 15.19 60.28
CA ALA A 408 -12.27 13.77 60.37
C ALA A 408 -13.27 13.35 59.28
N LEU A 409 -13.15 12.11 58.83
CA LEU A 409 -14.03 11.51 57.84
C LEU A 409 -15.21 10.84 58.54
N ARG A 410 -16.41 11.38 58.37
CA ARG A 410 -17.66 10.74 58.79
C ARG A 410 -18.14 9.76 57.72
N LEU A 411 -18.50 8.54 58.12
CA LEU A 411 -19.16 7.55 57.27
C LEU A 411 -20.49 7.12 57.90
N ARG A 412 -21.60 7.24 57.17
CA ARG A 412 -22.90 6.66 57.55
C ARG A 412 -23.20 5.47 56.65
N PHE A 413 -23.47 4.32 57.26
CA PHE A 413 -23.82 3.09 56.55
C PHE A 413 -25.34 2.92 56.54
N THR A 414 -25.96 3.13 55.39
CA THR A 414 -27.40 2.91 55.19
C THR A 414 -27.66 1.47 54.73
N SER A 415 -28.91 1.13 54.44
CA SER A 415 -29.28 -0.19 53.93
C SER A 415 -28.76 -0.49 52.52
N SER A 416 -28.43 0.53 51.72
CA SER A 416 -28.05 0.40 50.30
C SER A 416 -26.91 1.31 49.83
N GLU A 417 -26.32 2.14 50.70
CA GLU A 417 -25.14 2.96 50.38
C GLU A 417 -24.33 3.36 51.64
N ILE A 418 -23.01 3.53 51.47
CA ILE A 418 -22.12 4.23 52.40
C ILE A 418 -22.12 5.72 52.01
N GLN A 419 -22.66 6.58 52.88
CA GLN A 419 -22.64 8.03 52.73
C GLN A 419 -21.41 8.61 53.45
N GLY A 420 -20.48 9.20 52.71
CA GLY A 420 -19.26 9.79 53.26
C GLY A 420 -19.30 11.31 53.33
N SER A 421 -18.61 11.89 54.32
CA SER A 421 -18.40 13.34 54.43
C SER A 421 -17.08 13.64 55.14
N PHE A 422 -16.15 14.35 54.50
CA PHE A 422 -15.00 14.90 55.22
C PHE A 422 -15.40 16.20 55.92
N ILE A 423 -15.20 16.27 57.24
CA ILE A 423 -15.63 17.39 58.08
C ILE A 423 -14.43 18.27 58.42
N CYS A 424 -14.53 19.56 58.08
CA CYS A 424 -13.52 20.58 58.32
C CYS A 424 -13.19 20.70 59.82
N GLY A 425 -11.93 20.50 60.19
CA GLY A 425 -11.41 20.73 61.54
C GLY A 425 -10.87 22.16 61.70
N PRO A 426 -9.80 22.36 62.49
CA PRO A 426 -9.06 23.61 62.53
C PRO A 426 -8.07 23.72 61.34
N THR A 427 -7.75 24.95 60.91
CA THR A 427 -6.62 25.24 60.00
C THR A 427 -5.36 24.52 60.43
N GLY A 428 -4.79 23.67 59.55
CA GLY A 428 -3.55 22.94 59.82
C GLY A 428 -2.28 23.80 59.65
N GLY A 429 -2.37 24.92 58.93
CA GLY A 429 -1.23 25.77 58.60
C GLY A 429 -0.45 25.29 57.38
N GLY A 430 0.66 25.98 57.11
CA GLY A 430 1.42 25.80 55.89
C GLY A 430 0.83 26.52 54.68
N THR A 431 1.40 26.28 53.50
CA THR A 431 0.99 26.94 52.24
C THR A 431 -0.04 26.16 51.42
N ASN A 432 -0.28 24.89 51.78
CA ASN A 432 -1.26 24.02 51.11
C ASN A 432 -2.64 24.01 51.79
N ASP A 433 -2.78 24.59 52.99
CA ASP A 433 -3.97 24.48 53.86
C ASP A 433 -5.26 24.92 53.16
N ALA A 434 -6.21 23.99 53.05
CA ALA A 434 -7.50 24.25 52.42
C ALA A 434 -8.36 25.17 53.31
N THR A 435 -8.89 26.25 52.73
CA THR A 435 -9.76 27.17 53.49
C THR A 435 -11.20 26.65 53.54
N CYS A 436 -11.62 26.13 54.69
CA CYS A 436 -13.01 25.79 55.00
C CYS A 436 -13.44 26.35 56.36
N THR A 437 -14.73 26.25 56.68
CA THR A 437 -15.29 26.65 57.98
C THR A 437 -15.32 25.44 58.92
N PRO A 438 -14.75 25.49 60.14
CA PRO A 438 -14.80 24.36 61.07
C PRO A 438 -16.22 23.83 61.26
N GLY A 439 -16.37 22.49 61.22
CA GLY A 439 -17.66 21.78 61.24
C GLY A 439 -18.41 21.73 59.90
N SER A 440 -17.96 22.40 58.83
CA SER A 440 -18.55 22.27 57.50
C SER A 440 -18.07 21.03 56.75
N VAL A 441 -18.88 20.55 55.80
CA VAL A 441 -18.52 19.44 54.91
C VAL A 441 -17.65 19.96 53.77
N VAL A 442 -16.46 19.39 53.62
CA VAL A 442 -15.45 19.77 52.61
C VAL A 442 -15.58 18.90 51.36
N ASP A 443 -15.81 17.59 51.56
CA ASP A 443 -16.08 16.61 50.51
C ASP A 443 -17.27 15.73 50.92
N SER A 444 -18.02 15.23 49.94
CA SER A 444 -19.18 14.36 50.15
C SER A 444 -19.35 13.39 48.99
N PHE A 445 -19.63 12.13 49.31
CA PHE A 445 -19.73 11.04 48.33
C PHE A 445 -20.68 9.94 48.80
N ALA A 446 -21.12 9.10 47.87
CA ALA A 446 -21.89 7.90 48.16
C ALA A 446 -21.24 6.69 47.46
N ILE A 447 -21.19 5.55 48.15
CA ILE A 447 -20.75 4.26 47.63
C ILE A 447 -21.95 3.32 47.73
N ALA A 448 -22.59 3.02 46.60
CA ALA A 448 -23.76 2.15 46.57
C ALA A 448 -23.41 0.69 46.95
N GLU A 449 -24.39 -0.05 47.47
CA GLU A 449 -24.35 -1.50 47.49
C GLU A 449 -24.15 -2.04 46.06
N PHE A 450 -23.34 -3.09 45.91
CA PHE A 450 -23.22 -3.77 44.63
C PHE A 450 -24.58 -4.37 44.21
N PRO A 451 -25.02 -4.28 42.93
CA PRO A 451 -26.43 -4.52 42.59
C PRO A 451 -26.84 -6.01 42.64
N SER A 452 -27.26 -6.47 43.83
CA SER A 452 -27.65 -7.86 44.07
C SER A 452 -28.75 -8.34 43.10
N GLY A 453 -28.48 -9.44 42.40
CA GLY A 453 -29.31 -9.96 41.31
C GLY A 453 -28.75 -9.64 39.91
N ALA A 454 -27.43 -9.53 39.75
CA ALA A 454 -26.78 -9.41 38.46
C ALA A 454 -26.93 -10.70 37.62
N PRO A 455 -27.03 -10.63 36.28
CA PRO A 455 -26.90 -11.81 35.42
C PRO A 455 -25.43 -12.26 35.34
N PRO A 456 -25.13 -13.57 35.17
CA PRO A 456 -23.75 -14.04 35.19
C PRO A 456 -22.95 -13.49 34.00
N ALA A 457 -21.76 -12.94 34.28
CA ALA A 457 -20.83 -12.47 33.26
C ALA A 457 -20.28 -13.65 32.46
N VAL A 458 -20.34 -13.57 31.13
CA VAL A 458 -19.73 -14.56 30.23
C VAL A 458 -18.52 -13.93 29.55
N ALA A 459 -17.36 -14.56 29.70
CA ALA A 459 -16.12 -14.15 29.05
C ALA A 459 -15.81 -15.09 27.89
N ALA A 460 -15.92 -14.60 26.66
CA ALA A 460 -15.54 -15.32 25.44
C ALA A 460 -14.78 -14.38 24.50
N PRO A 461 -13.81 -14.86 23.70
CA PRO A 461 -13.15 -14.04 22.67
C PRO A 461 -14.18 -13.42 21.72
N ALA A 462 -14.11 -12.11 21.48
CA ALA A 462 -15.04 -11.42 20.59
C ALA A 462 -14.96 -11.94 19.14
N THR A 463 -13.76 -12.34 18.72
CA THR A 463 -13.45 -12.95 17.41
C THR A 463 -12.53 -14.15 17.58
N VAL A 464 -12.71 -15.16 16.75
CA VAL A 464 -11.74 -16.26 16.54
C VAL A 464 -11.63 -16.50 15.03
N SER A 465 -10.42 -16.76 14.54
CA SER A 465 -10.18 -17.18 13.16
C SER A 465 -9.59 -18.59 13.13
N GLY A 466 -9.87 -19.32 12.05
CA GLY A 466 -9.23 -20.60 11.77
C GLY A 466 -9.38 -20.98 10.32
N SER A 467 -8.43 -21.75 9.81
CA SER A 467 -8.51 -22.40 8.51
C SER A 467 -9.58 -23.50 8.50
N GLU A 468 -10.14 -23.77 7.33
CA GLU A 468 -10.87 -25.01 7.09
C GLU A 468 -10.03 -26.27 7.37
N ALA A 469 -10.70 -27.41 7.54
CA ALA A 469 -10.14 -28.72 7.92
C ALA A 469 -9.33 -28.72 9.24
N SER A 470 -9.22 -27.57 9.91
CA SER A 470 -8.42 -27.35 11.12
C SER A 470 -9.34 -27.28 12.33
N LEU A 471 -8.87 -27.68 13.51
CA LEU A 471 -9.71 -27.61 14.72
C LEU A 471 -9.77 -26.18 15.26
N VAL A 472 -10.94 -25.56 15.16
CA VAL A 472 -11.24 -24.28 15.84
C VAL A 472 -11.63 -24.59 17.28
N THR A 473 -11.04 -23.85 18.22
CA THR A 473 -11.42 -23.89 19.64
C THR A 473 -11.83 -22.51 20.14
N VAL A 474 -12.82 -22.46 21.03
CA VAL A 474 -13.20 -21.23 21.75
C VAL A 474 -13.34 -21.55 23.23
N SER A 475 -12.40 -21.07 24.04
CA SER A 475 -12.48 -21.13 25.50
C SER A 475 -13.44 -20.06 26.01
N VAL A 476 -14.29 -20.43 26.96
CA VAL A 476 -15.31 -19.57 27.55
C VAL A 476 -15.23 -19.67 29.07
N GLY A 477 -15.10 -18.54 29.74
CA GLY A 477 -15.31 -18.40 31.18
C GLY A 477 -16.72 -17.91 31.50
N ALA A 478 -17.22 -18.24 32.67
CA ALA A 478 -18.42 -17.62 33.23
C ALA A 478 -18.23 -17.41 34.73
N THR A 479 -18.52 -16.20 35.20
CA THR A 479 -18.49 -15.82 36.62
C THR A 479 -19.78 -15.10 36.96
N ASP A 480 -20.17 -15.14 38.22
CA ASP A 480 -21.32 -14.38 38.70
C ASP A 480 -20.81 -13.15 39.47
N PRO A 481 -21.20 -11.92 39.12
CA PRO A 481 -20.73 -10.72 39.81
C PRO A 481 -21.06 -10.68 41.30
N ASP A 482 -22.14 -11.35 41.72
CA ASP A 482 -22.61 -11.35 43.10
C ASP A 482 -22.22 -12.64 43.85
N GLY A 483 -21.60 -13.59 43.13
CA GLY A 483 -21.30 -14.95 43.63
C GLY A 483 -22.47 -15.93 43.47
N ASP A 484 -23.55 -15.55 42.77
CA ASP A 484 -24.74 -16.38 42.63
C ASP A 484 -24.47 -17.65 41.79
N ALA A 485 -25.09 -18.77 42.14
CA ALA A 485 -24.68 -20.06 41.59
C ALA A 485 -25.13 -20.26 40.13
N ILE A 486 -24.18 -20.27 39.19
CA ILE A 486 -24.46 -20.49 37.75
C ILE A 486 -25.11 -21.87 37.52
N THR A 487 -26.41 -21.84 37.23
CA THR A 487 -27.25 -23.04 37.08
C THR A 487 -27.05 -23.71 35.72
N THR A 488 -26.82 -22.91 34.66
CA THR A 488 -26.51 -23.40 33.31
C THR A 488 -25.41 -22.58 32.65
N LEU A 489 -24.56 -23.23 31.85
CA LEU A 489 -23.71 -22.61 30.84
C LEU A 489 -23.89 -23.43 29.55
N ARG A 490 -24.17 -22.75 28.42
CA ARG A 490 -24.49 -23.40 27.12
C ARG A 490 -24.06 -22.52 25.95
N ALA A 491 -23.96 -23.13 24.76
CA ALA A 491 -23.70 -22.42 23.50
C ALA A 491 -24.89 -22.59 22.53
N ASP A 492 -25.33 -21.50 21.91
CA ASP A 492 -26.19 -21.53 20.74
C ASP A 492 -25.35 -21.74 19.48
N LEU A 493 -25.36 -22.98 19.00
CA LEU A 493 -24.66 -23.41 17.79
C LEU A 493 -25.53 -23.32 16.53
N SER A 494 -26.74 -22.75 16.59
CA SER A 494 -27.69 -22.72 15.47
C SER A 494 -27.20 -21.94 14.25
N ALA A 495 -26.25 -21.02 14.45
CA ALA A 495 -25.57 -20.31 13.37
C ALA A 495 -24.56 -21.20 12.60
N LEU A 496 -24.02 -22.25 13.21
CA LEU A 496 -23.02 -23.12 12.60
C LEU A 496 -23.66 -24.13 11.62
N PRO A 497 -22.95 -24.56 10.56
CA PRO A 497 -23.49 -25.50 9.59
C PRO A 497 -23.74 -26.89 10.19
N ARG A 498 -24.90 -27.46 9.88
CA ARG A 498 -25.31 -28.78 10.40
C ARG A 498 -24.46 -29.89 9.78
N GLY A 499 -23.81 -30.68 10.64
CA GLY A 499 -23.02 -31.85 10.26
C GLY A 499 -21.54 -31.75 10.64
N ASN A 500 -21.03 -30.54 10.93
CA ASN A 500 -19.58 -30.29 10.97
C ASN A 500 -18.98 -30.47 12.38
N ASN A 501 -19.51 -31.43 13.15
CA ASN A 501 -19.02 -31.88 14.47
C ASN A 501 -18.77 -30.79 15.53
N ALA A 502 -19.49 -29.66 15.49
CA ALA A 502 -19.40 -28.63 16.52
C ALA A 502 -19.95 -29.13 17.87
N ALA A 503 -19.17 -29.02 18.95
CA ALA A 503 -19.54 -29.47 20.29
C ALA A 503 -19.06 -28.48 21.37
N PHE A 504 -19.91 -28.23 22.37
CA PHE A 504 -19.56 -27.38 23.52
C PHE A 504 -19.52 -28.23 24.80
N LEU A 505 -18.32 -28.35 25.39
CA LEU A 505 -18.09 -29.09 26.63
C LEU A 505 -18.01 -28.10 27.80
N VAL A 506 -18.60 -28.44 28.94
CA VAL A 506 -18.78 -27.54 30.09
C VAL A 506 -18.19 -28.19 31.35
N SER A 507 -17.51 -27.41 32.18
CA SER A 507 -16.96 -27.88 33.46
C SER A 507 -18.07 -28.16 34.48
N ALA A 508 -17.82 -29.04 35.46
CA ALA A 508 -18.83 -29.42 36.45
C ALA A 508 -19.41 -28.22 37.24
N GLY A 509 -18.56 -27.23 37.54
CA GLY A 509 -18.95 -25.98 38.17
C GLY A 509 -19.71 -25.00 37.27
N LYS A 510 -19.73 -25.23 35.94
CA LYS A 510 -20.34 -24.34 34.91
C LYS A 510 -19.74 -22.94 34.82
N THR A 511 -18.60 -22.71 35.48
CA THR A 511 -17.79 -21.48 35.40
C THR A 511 -16.85 -21.46 34.20
N SER A 512 -16.81 -22.54 33.40
CA SER A 512 -16.02 -22.61 32.18
C SER A 512 -16.57 -23.64 31.17
N GLY A 513 -16.24 -23.45 29.90
CA GLY A 513 -16.51 -24.40 28.83
C GLY A 513 -15.65 -24.15 27.60
N THR A 514 -15.62 -25.12 26.69
CA THR A 514 -14.83 -25.07 25.46
C THR A 514 -15.69 -25.52 24.28
N LEU A 515 -15.81 -24.67 23.26
CA LEU A 515 -16.31 -25.05 21.95
C LEU A 515 -15.18 -25.69 21.15
N THR A 516 -15.45 -26.84 20.54
CA THR A 516 -14.65 -27.43 19.46
C THR A 516 -15.46 -27.45 18.18
N TRP A 517 -14.84 -27.12 17.04
CA TRP A 517 -15.46 -27.18 15.73
C TRP A 517 -14.42 -27.51 14.65
N ASN A 518 -14.76 -28.43 13.73
CA ASN A 518 -13.95 -28.73 12.55
C ASN A 518 -14.67 -28.21 11.29
N PRO A 519 -14.45 -26.94 10.90
CA PRO A 519 -14.99 -26.40 9.66
C PRO A 519 -14.52 -27.16 8.41
N THR A 520 -15.38 -27.18 7.40
CA THR A 520 -15.14 -27.73 6.06
C THR A 520 -14.96 -26.61 5.04
N TYR A 521 -14.52 -26.95 3.82
CA TYR A 521 -14.44 -25.98 2.70
C TYR A 521 -15.74 -25.20 2.48
N ALA A 522 -16.90 -25.85 2.62
CA ALA A 522 -18.20 -25.20 2.45
C ALA A 522 -18.53 -24.15 3.53
N ASP A 523 -17.68 -24.04 4.57
CA ASP A 523 -17.83 -23.07 5.65
C ASP A 523 -16.92 -21.84 5.46
N ALA A 524 -15.93 -21.90 4.57
CA ALA A 524 -14.99 -20.81 4.32
C ALA A 524 -15.71 -19.60 3.69
N ARG A 525 -15.76 -18.47 4.42
CA ARG A 525 -16.49 -17.26 3.98
C ARG A 525 -16.08 -16.01 4.76
N ALA A 526 -16.20 -14.85 4.12
CA ALA A 526 -15.86 -13.56 4.73
C ALA A 526 -16.80 -13.11 5.87
N ALA A 527 -18.07 -13.55 5.87
CA ALA A 527 -19.04 -13.21 6.91
C ALA A 527 -18.93 -14.18 8.10
N PRO A 528 -18.57 -13.77 9.32
CA PRO A 528 -18.35 -14.70 10.42
C PRO A 528 -19.60 -15.50 10.82
N TYR A 529 -19.39 -16.63 11.48
CA TYR A 529 -20.41 -17.36 12.22
C TYR A 529 -20.50 -16.80 13.63
N ARG A 530 -21.69 -16.35 14.06
CA ARG A 530 -21.89 -15.83 15.41
C ARG A 530 -22.42 -16.93 16.33
N VAL A 531 -21.55 -17.49 17.17
CA VAL A 531 -21.96 -18.36 18.28
C VAL A 531 -22.22 -17.50 19.50
N THR A 532 -23.32 -17.76 20.21
CA THR A 532 -23.66 -17.06 21.46
C THR A 532 -23.58 -18.02 22.63
N PHE A 533 -22.73 -17.69 23.60
CA PHE A 533 -22.59 -18.39 24.87
C PHE A 533 -23.50 -17.74 25.91
N ILE A 534 -24.20 -18.58 26.68
CA ILE A 534 -25.23 -18.16 27.63
C ILE A 534 -24.95 -18.84 28.97
N ALA A 535 -24.65 -18.05 29.99
CA ALA A 535 -24.72 -18.47 31.39
C ALA A 535 -26.08 -18.07 31.97
N SER A 536 -26.55 -18.72 33.03
CA SER A 536 -27.77 -18.30 33.73
C SER A 536 -27.77 -18.69 35.20
N ASN A 537 -28.08 -17.73 36.07
CA ASN A 537 -28.52 -17.94 37.46
C ASN A 537 -30.06 -17.93 37.45
N THR A 538 -30.74 -17.04 38.19
CA THR A 538 -32.16 -16.71 37.98
C THR A 538 -32.39 -15.85 36.71
N LEU A 539 -31.36 -15.14 36.25
CA LEU A 539 -31.29 -14.33 35.04
C LEU A 539 -30.27 -14.90 34.03
N PRO A 540 -30.41 -14.61 32.72
CA PRO A 540 -29.44 -14.98 31.70
C PRO A 540 -28.40 -13.88 31.45
N GLY A 541 -27.13 -14.26 31.36
CA GLY A 541 -26.05 -13.41 30.85
C GLY A 541 -25.38 -14.04 29.62
N THR A 542 -24.84 -13.24 28.71
CA THR A 542 -24.44 -13.71 27.37
C THR A 542 -23.21 -13.02 26.81
N ALA A 543 -22.40 -13.76 26.05
CA ALA A 543 -21.36 -13.24 25.15
C ALA A 543 -21.46 -13.92 23.78
N SER A 544 -20.93 -13.31 22.72
CA SER A 544 -20.89 -13.93 21.39
C SER A 544 -19.51 -13.85 20.76
N THR A 545 -19.03 -14.97 20.22
CA THR A 545 -17.82 -15.02 19.38
C THR A 545 -18.22 -14.99 17.91
N ALA A 546 -17.58 -14.10 17.15
CA ALA A 546 -17.60 -14.13 15.70
C ALA A 546 -16.44 -15.02 15.18
N ILE A 547 -16.79 -16.21 14.66
CA ILE A 547 -15.82 -17.18 14.13
C ILE A 547 -15.70 -16.98 12.61
N THR A 548 -14.52 -16.61 12.13
CA THR A 548 -14.23 -16.51 10.69
C THR A 548 -13.47 -17.74 10.23
N VAL A 549 -14.03 -18.48 9.27
CA VAL A 549 -13.33 -19.59 8.60
C VAL A 549 -12.64 -19.03 7.35
N THR A 550 -11.32 -19.12 7.31
CA THR A 550 -10.53 -18.74 6.14
C THR A 550 -10.37 -19.95 5.22
N ASN A 551 -10.58 -19.73 3.91
CA ASN A 551 -10.24 -20.73 2.89
C ASN A 551 -8.74 -21.05 2.92
N VAL A 552 -8.37 -22.26 2.53
CA VAL A 552 -6.98 -22.67 2.32
C VAL A 552 -6.83 -23.10 0.87
N ASN A 553 -6.04 -22.35 0.09
CA ASN A 553 -5.85 -22.56 -1.34
C ASN A 553 -5.41 -24.00 -1.69
N ARG A 554 -6.00 -24.59 -2.75
CA ARG A 554 -5.72 -25.96 -3.22
C ARG A 554 -5.33 -25.95 -4.69
N ALA A 555 -4.27 -26.68 -5.03
CA ALA A 555 -3.66 -26.61 -6.36
C ALA A 555 -4.63 -26.92 -7.52
N PRO A 556 -4.55 -26.15 -8.63
CA PRO A 556 -5.51 -26.24 -9.73
C PRO A 556 -5.42 -27.54 -10.51
N ALA A 557 -6.50 -27.90 -11.21
CA ALA A 557 -6.53 -29.02 -12.14
C ALA A 557 -6.30 -28.54 -13.58
N LEU A 558 -5.09 -28.75 -14.12
CA LEU A 558 -4.79 -28.55 -15.54
C LEU A 558 -5.26 -29.78 -16.35
N SER A 559 -6.10 -29.54 -17.38
CA SER A 559 -6.60 -30.59 -18.28
C SER A 559 -5.48 -31.25 -19.09
N ALA A 560 -5.72 -32.47 -19.58
CA ALA A 560 -4.79 -33.12 -20.51
C ALA A 560 -4.67 -32.32 -21.82
N ILE A 561 -3.44 -32.08 -22.27
CA ILE A 561 -3.13 -31.31 -23.48
C ILE A 561 -2.84 -32.31 -24.61
N ALA A 562 -3.46 -32.15 -25.77
CA ALA A 562 -3.24 -33.07 -26.89
C ALA A 562 -1.89 -32.84 -27.57
N ASN A 563 -1.33 -33.89 -28.19
CA ASN A 563 -0.14 -33.73 -29.03
C ASN A 563 -0.50 -32.94 -30.30
N MET A 564 0.40 -32.06 -30.72
CA MET A 564 0.25 -31.22 -31.91
C MET A 564 1.16 -31.71 -33.04
N SER A 565 0.71 -31.53 -34.28
CA SER A 565 1.52 -31.71 -35.49
C SER A 565 1.46 -30.43 -36.30
N VAL A 566 2.62 -29.96 -36.78
CA VAL A 566 2.76 -28.71 -37.53
C VAL A 566 3.86 -28.87 -38.58
N ALA A 567 3.72 -28.21 -39.72
CA ALA A 567 4.75 -28.19 -40.76
C ALA A 567 5.69 -26.98 -40.56
N GLN A 568 6.94 -27.06 -41.02
CA GLN A 568 7.84 -25.89 -41.05
C GLN A 568 7.19 -24.72 -41.81
N GLY A 569 7.26 -23.51 -41.24
CA GLY A 569 6.61 -22.30 -41.78
C GLY A 569 5.10 -22.22 -41.54
N ALA A 570 4.44 -23.30 -41.10
CA ALA A 570 3.03 -23.29 -40.73
C ALA A 570 2.83 -23.00 -39.23
N THR A 571 1.58 -22.78 -38.82
CA THR A 571 1.24 -22.49 -37.42
C THR A 571 0.08 -23.36 -36.94
N ALA A 572 0.23 -23.99 -35.78
CA ALA A 572 -0.80 -24.79 -35.13
C ALA A 572 -1.08 -24.24 -33.73
N GLY A 573 -2.30 -24.41 -33.22
CA GLY A 573 -2.65 -24.02 -31.85
C GLY A 573 -3.84 -24.79 -31.31
N GLN A 574 -3.95 -24.83 -29.98
CA GLN A 574 -5.09 -25.40 -29.26
C GLN A 574 -5.38 -24.58 -28.00
N ALA A 575 -6.61 -24.66 -27.51
CA ALA A 575 -6.98 -24.12 -26.21
C ALA A 575 -6.35 -24.95 -25.07
N LEU A 576 -6.12 -24.28 -23.95
CA LEU A 576 -5.77 -24.89 -22.67
C LEU A 576 -6.95 -24.67 -21.72
N THR A 577 -7.33 -25.67 -20.95
CA THR A 577 -8.40 -25.57 -19.96
C THR A 577 -7.91 -26.03 -18.60
N GLY A 578 -8.21 -25.26 -17.57
CA GLY A 578 -8.02 -25.66 -16.18
C GLY A 578 -9.25 -25.32 -15.36
N SER A 579 -9.35 -25.94 -14.18
CA SER A 579 -10.36 -25.61 -13.18
C SER A 579 -9.69 -25.54 -11.83
N ASP A 580 -9.93 -24.45 -11.12
CA ASP A 580 -9.47 -24.31 -9.75
C ASP A 580 -10.55 -24.82 -8.76
N PRO A 581 -10.20 -25.60 -7.70
CA PRO A 581 -11.16 -26.05 -6.70
C PRO A 581 -11.77 -24.91 -5.86
N ASP A 582 -11.02 -23.82 -5.66
CA ASP A 582 -11.36 -22.65 -4.87
C ASP A 582 -12.05 -21.56 -5.69
N GLY A 583 -11.90 -21.65 -7.02
CA GLY A 583 -12.41 -20.69 -7.98
C GLY A 583 -11.39 -19.60 -8.36
N ASP A 584 -10.13 -19.75 -7.93
CA ASP A 584 -9.07 -18.80 -8.23
C ASP A 584 -8.68 -18.83 -9.72
N ALA A 585 -8.20 -17.68 -10.21
CA ALA A 585 -7.90 -17.41 -11.60
C ALA A 585 -6.53 -17.95 -12.03
N LEU A 586 -6.54 -18.75 -13.10
CA LEU A 586 -5.38 -19.47 -13.60
C LEU A 586 -4.53 -18.63 -14.55
N THR A 587 -3.22 -18.62 -14.31
CA THR A 587 -2.20 -18.14 -15.24
C THR A 587 -1.50 -19.32 -15.91
N PHE A 588 -1.51 -19.37 -17.25
CA PHE A 588 -0.90 -20.43 -18.04
C PHE A 588 0.48 -20.00 -18.56
N THR A 589 1.51 -20.81 -18.29
CA THR A 589 2.90 -20.51 -18.67
C THR A 589 3.58 -21.69 -19.36
N LYS A 590 4.59 -21.41 -20.20
CA LYS A 590 5.46 -22.44 -20.80
C LYS A 590 6.64 -22.72 -19.87
N ALA A 591 6.53 -23.73 -19.02
CA ALA A 591 7.62 -24.16 -18.14
C ALA A 591 8.80 -24.78 -18.91
N SER A 592 8.56 -25.41 -20.06
CA SER A 592 9.62 -25.83 -20.99
C SER A 592 9.10 -26.09 -22.40
N GLY A 593 9.97 -25.99 -23.40
CA GLY A 593 9.66 -26.21 -24.82
C GLY A 593 10.42 -25.23 -25.72
N PRO A 594 10.52 -25.50 -27.03
CA PRO A 594 11.29 -24.69 -27.98
C PRO A 594 10.77 -23.25 -28.09
N THR A 595 11.59 -22.35 -28.62
CA THR A 595 11.28 -20.92 -28.79
C THR A 595 10.04 -20.67 -29.64
N PHE A 596 9.85 -21.44 -30.71
CA PHE A 596 8.68 -21.35 -31.60
C PHE A 596 7.34 -21.79 -30.96
N VAL A 597 7.34 -22.28 -29.72
CA VAL A 597 6.13 -22.56 -28.95
C VAL A 597 5.88 -21.44 -27.94
N THR A 598 4.66 -20.91 -27.95
CA THR A 598 4.17 -19.83 -27.08
C THR A 598 2.94 -20.31 -26.30
N VAL A 599 2.79 -19.83 -25.07
CA VAL A 599 1.64 -20.09 -24.18
C VAL A 599 1.12 -18.75 -23.69
N THR A 600 -0.20 -18.60 -23.60
CA THR A 600 -0.83 -17.34 -23.20
C THR A 600 -2.15 -17.61 -22.48
N THR A 601 -2.31 -17.07 -21.27
CA THR A 601 -3.61 -17.00 -20.57
C THR A 601 -4.62 -16.22 -21.40
N THR A 602 -5.83 -16.74 -21.57
CA THR A 602 -6.90 -16.05 -22.33
C THR A 602 -8.08 -15.62 -21.44
N ASN A 603 -8.32 -16.30 -20.32
CA ASN A 603 -9.12 -15.81 -19.20
C ASN A 603 -8.76 -16.59 -17.91
N ALA A 604 -9.55 -16.41 -16.84
CA ALA A 604 -9.32 -17.03 -15.53
C ALA A 604 -9.36 -18.58 -15.50
N THR A 605 -9.86 -19.27 -16.51
CA THR A 605 -9.88 -20.76 -16.57
C THR A 605 -9.35 -21.33 -17.88
N THR A 606 -9.06 -20.49 -18.88
CA THR A 606 -8.52 -20.92 -20.16
C THR A 606 -7.26 -20.17 -20.59
N GLY A 607 -6.44 -20.87 -21.35
CA GLY A 607 -5.31 -20.33 -22.08
C GLY A 607 -5.30 -20.82 -23.52
N SER A 608 -4.18 -20.57 -24.20
CA SER A 608 -3.87 -21.16 -25.50
C SER A 608 -2.39 -21.53 -25.55
N VAL A 609 -2.08 -22.54 -26.37
CA VAL A 609 -0.71 -22.87 -26.77
C VAL A 609 -0.61 -22.85 -28.30
N ARG A 610 0.42 -22.19 -28.83
CA ARG A 610 0.62 -21.97 -30.27
C ARG A 610 2.06 -22.30 -30.65
N ALA A 611 2.21 -23.17 -31.65
CA ALA A 611 3.47 -23.54 -32.28
C ALA A 611 3.56 -22.90 -33.67
N ALA A 612 4.71 -22.28 -33.99
CA ALA A 612 4.97 -21.64 -35.28
C ALA A 612 6.45 -21.79 -35.69
N PRO A 613 6.92 -23.02 -35.98
CA PRO A 613 8.31 -23.28 -36.36
C PRO A 613 8.68 -22.58 -37.68
N GLY A 614 9.86 -21.98 -37.74
CA GLY A 614 10.44 -21.45 -38.97
C GLY A 614 11.03 -22.56 -39.86
N SER A 615 11.49 -22.17 -41.05
CA SER A 615 12.21 -23.07 -41.97
C SER A 615 13.60 -23.49 -41.46
N GLY A 616 14.13 -22.81 -40.44
CA GLY A 616 15.39 -23.17 -39.75
C GLY A 616 15.21 -24.02 -38.49
N ASP A 617 13.98 -24.24 -38.02
CA ASP A 617 13.71 -25.14 -36.90
C ASP A 617 13.77 -26.59 -37.37
N ALA A 618 14.50 -27.44 -36.64
CA ALA A 618 14.68 -28.84 -37.02
C ALA A 618 13.36 -29.63 -37.01
N THR A 619 13.29 -30.67 -37.83
CA THR A 619 12.16 -31.59 -37.85
C THR A 619 12.26 -32.62 -36.71
N GLY A 620 11.10 -33.14 -36.27
CA GLY A 620 11.01 -34.12 -35.20
C GLY A 620 10.10 -33.72 -34.04
N ALA A 621 10.21 -34.45 -32.93
CA ALA A 621 9.28 -34.38 -31.80
C ALA A 621 9.84 -33.55 -30.63
N TYR A 622 9.21 -32.42 -30.33
CA TYR A 622 9.56 -31.52 -29.25
C TYR A 622 8.65 -31.71 -28.04
N ARG A 623 9.22 -32.00 -26.87
CA ARG A 623 8.48 -32.06 -25.61
C ARG A 623 8.24 -30.65 -25.06
N VAL A 624 6.99 -30.32 -24.81
CA VAL A 624 6.55 -29.05 -24.21
C VAL A 624 5.94 -29.35 -22.84
N THR A 625 6.22 -28.52 -21.83
CA THR A 625 5.55 -28.56 -20.53
C THR A 625 4.86 -27.23 -20.28
N VAL A 626 3.57 -27.29 -19.97
CA VAL A 626 2.73 -26.15 -19.61
C VAL A 626 2.38 -26.26 -18.13
N THR A 627 2.42 -25.13 -17.43
CA THR A 627 1.99 -25.02 -16.03
C THR A 627 0.81 -24.07 -15.96
N ALA A 628 -0.24 -24.47 -15.25
CA ALA A 628 -1.26 -23.56 -14.75
C ALA A 628 -0.98 -23.29 -13.28
N THR A 629 -0.92 -22.01 -12.91
CA THR A 629 -0.71 -21.52 -11.55
C THR A 629 -1.94 -20.70 -11.17
N ASP A 630 -2.52 -20.94 -10.00
CA ASP A 630 -3.62 -20.11 -9.48
C ASP A 630 -3.11 -18.75 -8.98
N ASN A 631 -4.03 -17.85 -8.60
CA ASN A 631 -3.71 -16.58 -7.97
C ASN A 631 -4.04 -16.55 -6.46
N GLY A 632 -4.22 -17.72 -5.85
CA GLY A 632 -4.44 -17.87 -4.42
C GLY A 632 -3.17 -17.59 -3.60
N SER A 633 -3.27 -17.73 -2.27
CA SER A 633 -2.18 -17.40 -1.36
C SER A 633 -1.92 -18.52 -0.34
N PRO A 634 -0.73 -19.17 -0.36
CA PRO A 634 0.31 -19.07 -1.38
C PRO A 634 -0.18 -19.61 -2.73
N PRO A 635 0.33 -19.12 -3.88
CA PRO A 635 -0.08 -19.61 -5.19
C PRO A 635 0.45 -21.04 -5.40
N LEU A 636 -0.42 -21.93 -5.87
CA LEU A 636 -0.09 -23.32 -6.17
C LEU A 636 -0.13 -23.55 -7.70
N SER A 637 0.22 -24.76 -8.15
CA SER A 637 0.30 -25.02 -9.59
C SER A 637 0.21 -26.50 -9.97
N ASN A 638 -0.13 -26.74 -11.25
CA ASN A 638 -0.20 -28.06 -11.85
C ASN A 638 0.37 -28.03 -13.27
N SER A 639 1.18 -29.04 -13.62
CA SER A 639 1.90 -29.07 -14.89
C SER A 639 1.54 -30.30 -15.71
N LYS A 640 1.34 -30.11 -17.02
CA LYS A 640 1.14 -31.18 -18.00
C LYS A 640 2.15 -31.03 -19.14
N ALA A 641 2.58 -32.15 -19.69
CA ALA A 641 3.48 -32.20 -20.82
C ALA A 641 2.84 -32.89 -22.02
N PHE A 642 3.16 -32.40 -23.21
CA PHE A 642 2.70 -32.92 -24.49
C PHE A 642 3.82 -32.78 -25.54
N THR A 643 3.60 -33.32 -26.74
CA THR A 643 4.56 -33.29 -27.85
C THR A 643 4.06 -32.39 -28.98
N VAL A 644 4.95 -31.56 -29.53
CA VAL A 644 4.78 -30.88 -30.82
C VAL A 644 5.68 -31.55 -31.84
N THR A 645 5.11 -32.17 -32.87
CA THR A 645 5.87 -32.73 -33.99
C THR A 645 6.00 -31.70 -35.11
N VAL A 646 7.23 -31.36 -35.48
CA VAL A 646 7.57 -30.52 -36.64
C VAL A 646 7.88 -31.42 -37.83
N ASN A 647 7.09 -31.29 -38.89
CA ASN A 647 7.24 -32.03 -40.14
C ASN A 647 7.98 -31.16 -41.17
N SER A 648 8.78 -31.79 -42.04
CA SER A 648 9.36 -31.12 -43.20
C SER A 648 8.28 -30.68 -44.19
N VAL A 649 8.60 -29.65 -44.97
CA VAL A 649 7.88 -29.28 -46.18
C VAL A 649 8.85 -29.40 -47.34
N ASP A 650 8.49 -30.19 -48.34
CA ASP A 650 9.20 -30.29 -49.63
C ASP A 650 9.15 -28.93 -50.35
N ARG A 651 10.29 -28.42 -50.81
CA ARG A 651 10.45 -27.09 -51.41
C ARG A 651 10.98 -27.21 -52.82
N ALA A 652 10.30 -26.53 -53.76
CA ALA A 652 10.67 -26.57 -55.16
C ALA A 652 12.12 -26.09 -55.45
N PRO A 653 12.80 -26.65 -56.48
CA PRO A 653 14.13 -26.21 -56.89
C PRO A 653 14.21 -24.71 -57.17
N ALA A 654 15.10 -24.01 -56.47
CA ALA A 654 15.31 -22.59 -56.66
C ALA A 654 16.18 -22.34 -57.89
N THR A 655 15.66 -21.60 -58.87
CA THR A 655 16.41 -21.12 -60.04
C THR A 655 16.95 -19.71 -59.78
N THR A 656 18.14 -19.41 -60.32
CA THR A 656 18.78 -18.09 -60.25
C THR A 656 19.27 -17.69 -61.62
N ALA A 657 18.77 -16.55 -62.11
CA ALA A 657 19.19 -15.87 -63.33
C ALA A 657 19.20 -14.35 -63.07
N PRO A 658 19.87 -13.53 -63.89
CA PRO A 658 19.72 -12.08 -63.85
C PRO A 658 18.25 -11.69 -64.13
N ALA A 659 17.63 -10.86 -63.29
CA ALA A 659 16.23 -10.47 -63.48
C ALA A 659 16.00 -9.65 -64.77
N THR A 660 17.01 -8.88 -65.19
CA THR A 660 17.00 -8.09 -66.42
C THR A 660 18.34 -8.18 -67.12
N VAL A 661 18.37 -8.19 -68.45
CA VAL A 661 19.60 -8.01 -69.24
C VAL A 661 19.34 -7.07 -70.41
N THR A 662 20.29 -6.19 -70.72
CA THR A 662 20.20 -5.30 -71.89
C THR A 662 21.27 -5.69 -72.91
N ILE A 663 20.89 -5.78 -74.18
CA ILE A 663 21.76 -6.10 -75.31
C ILE A 663 21.44 -5.12 -76.47
N ARG A 664 22.32 -5.04 -77.49
CA ARG A 664 22.01 -4.33 -78.74
C ARG A 664 21.74 -5.29 -79.88
N GLU A 665 21.00 -4.81 -80.88
CA GLU A 665 20.91 -5.48 -82.18
C GLU A 665 22.31 -5.80 -82.74
N GLY A 666 22.53 -7.04 -83.18
CA GLY A 666 23.81 -7.51 -83.73
C GLY A 666 24.90 -7.91 -82.71
N ASP A 667 24.76 -7.57 -81.42
CA ASP A 667 25.65 -8.07 -80.36
C ASP A 667 25.29 -9.54 -79.99
N TRP A 668 26.20 -10.25 -79.31
CA TRP A 668 25.96 -11.61 -78.80
C TRP A 668 25.63 -11.60 -77.31
N LEU A 669 24.42 -12.05 -76.96
CA LEU A 669 23.97 -12.28 -75.59
C LEU A 669 24.43 -13.65 -75.08
N ARG A 670 24.86 -13.68 -73.82
CA ARG A 670 24.99 -14.90 -73.01
C ARG A 670 24.39 -14.67 -71.62
N VAL A 671 23.48 -15.53 -71.18
CA VAL A 671 22.93 -15.52 -69.81
C VAL A 671 23.25 -16.85 -69.13
N SER A 672 23.95 -16.79 -68.01
CA SER A 672 24.20 -17.96 -67.15
C SER A 672 23.06 -18.13 -66.15
N VAL A 673 22.63 -19.36 -65.93
CA VAL A 673 21.56 -19.74 -65.00
C VAL A 673 22.07 -20.83 -64.07
N THR A 674 21.68 -20.79 -62.80
CA THR A 674 21.92 -21.88 -61.84
C THR A 674 20.61 -22.36 -61.22
N ALA A 675 20.59 -23.59 -60.74
CA ALA A 675 19.47 -24.18 -60.03
C ALA A 675 19.97 -25.04 -58.86
N SER A 676 19.29 -24.97 -57.72
CA SER A 676 19.62 -25.74 -56.52
C SER A 676 18.36 -26.07 -55.74
N ASP A 677 18.23 -27.34 -55.34
CA ASP A 677 17.13 -27.76 -54.49
C ASP A 677 17.37 -27.41 -53.01
N PRO A 678 16.42 -26.76 -52.31
CA PRO A 678 16.60 -26.36 -50.90
C PRO A 678 16.60 -27.51 -49.88
N ASP A 679 16.07 -28.68 -50.22
CA ASP A 679 16.05 -29.89 -49.40
C ASP A 679 17.14 -30.90 -49.81
N GLY A 680 17.73 -30.71 -51.00
CA GLY A 680 18.82 -31.50 -51.55
C GLY A 680 18.39 -32.52 -52.60
N ASP A 681 17.13 -32.49 -53.02
CA ASP A 681 16.57 -33.44 -53.99
C ASP A 681 17.08 -33.21 -55.42
N ALA A 682 17.13 -34.28 -56.20
CA ALA A 682 17.74 -34.27 -57.52
C ALA A 682 16.86 -33.55 -58.56
N ILE A 683 17.37 -32.45 -59.13
CA ILE A 683 16.71 -31.69 -60.20
C ILE A 683 16.62 -32.55 -61.47
N SER A 684 15.41 -32.94 -61.86
CA SER A 684 15.12 -33.83 -62.98
C SER A 684 15.20 -33.11 -64.34
N SER A 685 14.94 -31.80 -64.39
CA SER A 685 15.09 -30.97 -65.58
C SER A 685 15.41 -29.51 -65.27
N LEU A 686 16.12 -28.84 -66.17
CA LEU A 686 16.24 -27.38 -66.25
C LEU A 686 16.00 -26.95 -67.71
N THR A 687 15.03 -26.06 -67.92
CA THR A 687 14.59 -25.60 -69.26
C THR A 687 14.48 -24.08 -69.32
N ALA A 688 14.31 -23.54 -70.53
CA ALA A 688 13.98 -22.14 -70.78
C ALA A 688 12.80 -22.05 -71.76
N ASP A 689 11.81 -21.23 -71.45
CA ASP A 689 10.81 -20.80 -72.42
C ASP A 689 11.38 -19.62 -73.23
N LEU A 690 11.40 -19.79 -74.55
CA LEU A 690 11.95 -18.85 -75.53
C LEU A 690 10.86 -18.32 -76.47
N SER A 691 9.58 -18.57 -76.17
CA SER A 691 8.45 -18.27 -77.06
C SER A 691 8.13 -16.78 -77.21
N ASP A 692 8.56 -15.94 -76.26
CA ASP A 692 8.43 -14.48 -76.33
C ASP A 692 9.52 -13.81 -77.20
N LEU A 693 10.61 -14.53 -77.53
CA LEU A 693 11.68 -14.00 -78.38
C LEU A 693 11.21 -13.87 -79.86
N PRO A 694 11.74 -12.88 -80.61
CA PRO A 694 11.31 -12.58 -81.99
C PRO A 694 11.18 -13.80 -82.92
N PRO A 695 10.13 -13.88 -83.78
CA PRO A 695 9.95 -14.99 -84.71
C PRO A 695 11.15 -15.18 -85.65
N GLY A 696 11.78 -16.36 -85.60
CA GLY A 696 12.98 -16.67 -86.39
C GLY A 696 14.31 -16.34 -85.69
N ASN A 697 14.28 -16.01 -84.39
CA ASN A 697 15.49 -15.86 -83.57
C ASN A 697 16.39 -17.11 -83.58
N ASN A 698 17.66 -16.92 -83.21
CA ASN A 698 18.67 -17.98 -83.12
C ASN A 698 18.98 -18.42 -81.67
N ALA A 699 18.05 -18.19 -80.73
CA ALA A 699 18.31 -18.44 -79.31
C ALA A 699 18.38 -19.94 -78.98
N VAL A 700 19.35 -20.30 -78.13
CA VAL A 700 19.57 -21.68 -77.67
C VAL A 700 19.86 -21.66 -76.18
N PHE A 701 19.12 -22.47 -75.42
CA PHE A 701 19.43 -22.77 -74.02
C PHE A 701 20.03 -24.17 -73.89
N ALA A 702 21.18 -24.27 -73.22
CA ALA A 702 21.88 -25.52 -72.94
C ALA A 702 21.99 -25.74 -71.42
N PRO A 703 21.25 -26.70 -70.83
CA PRO A 703 21.47 -27.11 -69.44
C PRO A 703 22.78 -27.91 -69.31
N GLY A 704 23.45 -27.72 -68.17
CA GLY A 704 24.66 -28.44 -67.78
C GLY A 704 24.35 -29.81 -67.14
N ALA A 705 25.40 -30.61 -66.96
CA ALA A 705 25.28 -31.94 -66.36
C ALA A 705 24.68 -31.87 -64.94
N GLY A 706 23.58 -32.59 -64.71
CA GLY A 706 22.86 -32.61 -63.44
C GLY A 706 21.84 -31.48 -63.24
N ASN A 707 21.52 -30.69 -64.28
CA ASN A 707 20.49 -29.63 -64.27
C ASN A 707 20.71 -28.49 -63.25
N THR A 708 21.81 -28.45 -62.51
CA THR A 708 22.12 -27.39 -61.53
C THR A 708 22.69 -26.10 -62.13
N SER A 709 22.92 -26.09 -63.45
CA SER A 709 23.36 -24.92 -64.21
C SER A 709 22.91 -25.00 -65.66
N GLY A 710 22.91 -23.86 -66.36
CA GLY A 710 22.63 -23.78 -67.79
C GLY A 710 23.09 -22.47 -68.39
N THR A 711 23.02 -22.34 -69.71
CA THR A 711 23.41 -21.11 -70.42
C THR A 711 22.49 -20.87 -71.61
N LEU A 712 21.90 -19.68 -71.67
CA LEU A 712 21.25 -19.12 -72.85
C LEU A 712 22.28 -18.39 -73.71
N THR A 713 22.21 -18.57 -75.02
CA THR A 713 22.87 -17.71 -76.01
C THR A 713 21.89 -17.26 -77.07
N TRP A 714 21.94 -15.98 -77.46
CA TRP A 714 21.11 -15.36 -78.50
C TRP A 714 21.91 -14.23 -79.17
N SER A 715 21.63 -13.89 -80.42
CA SER A 715 22.09 -12.65 -81.04
C SER A 715 20.88 -12.01 -81.76
N PRO A 716 20.37 -10.86 -81.25
CA PRO A 716 19.21 -10.20 -81.84
C PRO A 716 19.52 -9.65 -83.25
N ALA A 717 18.55 -9.78 -84.15
CA ALA A 717 18.60 -9.19 -85.48
C ALA A 717 18.36 -7.67 -85.43
N SER A 718 18.54 -6.99 -86.58
CA SER A 718 18.08 -5.60 -86.69
C SER A 718 16.59 -5.57 -87.00
N GLY A 719 15.83 -4.83 -86.18
CA GLY A 719 14.38 -4.92 -86.07
C GLY A 719 13.88 -5.57 -84.77
N ASP A 720 14.77 -6.17 -83.96
CA ASP A 720 14.43 -6.77 -82.66
C ASP A 720 14.35 -5.72 -81.53
N ALA A 721 14.68 -4.43 -81.77
CA ALA A 721 14.52 -3.37 -80.78
C ALA A 721 13.04 -2.95 -80.58
N GLY A 722 12.34 -3.65 -79.69
CA GLY A 722 10.94 -3.37 -79.32
C GLY A 722 10.73 -2.22 -78.32
N SER A 723 9.46 -1.92 -78.04
CA SER A 723 9.04 -0.94 -77.01
C SER A 723 8.96 -1.51 -75.59
N GLY A 724 9.53 -2.70 -75.37
CA GLY A 724 9.55 -3.44 -74.11
C GLY A 724 10.55 -4.60 -74.18
N PRO A 725 10.87 -5.23 -73.04
CA PRO A 725 11.75 -6.40 -73.00
C PRO A 725 11.05 -7.67 -73.50
N TYR A 726 11.84 -8.70 -73.81
CA TYR A 726 11.38 -10.06 -74.04
C TYR A 726 11.61 -10.94 -72.82
N ASP A 727 10.58 -11.63 -72.33
CA ASP A 727 10.64 -12.41 -71.08
C ASP A 727 11.02 -13.88 -71.33
N VAL A 728 12.26 -14.26 -70.97
CA VAL A 728 12.71 -15.66 -70.99
C VAL A 728 12.54 -16.27 -69.60
N THR A 729 11.71 -17.30 -69.48
CA THR A 729 11.43 -17.96 -68.20
C THR A 729 12.20 -19.28 -68.07
N PHE A 730 13.15 -19.34 -67.15
CA PHE A 730 13.91 -20.54 -66.80
C PHE A 730 13.18 -21.33 -65.73
N THR A 731 13.02 -22.65 -65.91
CA THR A 731 12.30 -23.53 -64.97
C THR A 731 13.13 -24.74 -64.61
N ALA A 732 13.34 -24.98 -63.31
CA ALA A 732 13.88 -26.22 -62.78
C ALA A 732 12.75 -27.06 -62.15
N SER A 733 12.86 -28.38 -62.25
CA SER A 733 11.84 -29.31 -61.74
C SER A 733 12.43 -30.52 -61.03
N ASN A 734 11.75 -31.03 -60.02
CA ASN A 734 11.91 -32.36 -59.43
C ASN A 734 10.52 -33.03 -59.32
N ALA A 735 9.98 -33.23 -58.11
CA ALA A 735 8.55 -33.48 -57.88
C ALA A 735 7.72 -32.17 -57.88
N LEU A 736 8.37 -31.03 -57.62
CA LEU A 736 7.85 -29.67 -57.66
C LEU A 736 8.58 -28.86 -58.74
N THR A 737 8.13 -27.63 -59.01
CA THR A 737 8.68 -26.75 -60.06
C THR A 737 8.97 -25.35 -59.54
N GLY A 738 10.14 -24.80 -59.91
CA GLY A 738 10.55 -23.45 -59.54
C GLY A 738 11.14 -22.69 -60.72
N SER A 739 10.69 -21.45 -60.93
CA SER A 739 10.96 -20.68 -62.15
C SER A 739 11.42 -19.25 -61.85
N VAL A 740 12.25 -18.70 -62.74
CA VAL A 740 12.72 -17.32 -62.72
C VAL A 740 12.72 -16.75 -64.14
N THR A 741 12.25 -15.51 -64.29
CA THR A 741 12.17 -14.84 -65.59
C THR A 741 13.30 -13.80 -65.71
N THR A 742 13.94 -13.76 -66.87
CA THR A 742 14.89 -12.73 -67.27
C THR A 742 14.24 -11.88 -68.36
N ALA A 743 14.00 -10.60 -68.06
CA ALA A 743 13.52 -9.63 -69.02
C ALA A 743 14.69 -9.10 -69.87
N ILE A 744 14.70 -9.41 -71.17
CA ILE A 744 15.78 -9.08 -72.10
C ILE A 744 15.40 -7.86 -72.94
N THR A 745 15.95 -6.69 -72.61
CA THR A 745 15.77 -5.46 -73.38
C THR A 745 16.75 -5.45 -74.57
N VAL A 746 16.23 -5.54 -75.79
CA VAL A 746 17.01 -5.23 -77.00
C VAL A 746 16.94 -3.74 -77.27
N SER A 747 18.11 -3.10 -77.34
CA SER A 747 18.25 -1.68 -77.61
C SER A 747 18.76 -1.43 -79.02
N ALA A 748 18.09 -0.52 -79.75
CA ALA A 748 18.67 0.08 -80.94
C ALA A 748 19.92 0.90 -80.52
N PRO A 749 20.98 0.95 -81.34
CA PRO A 749 22.18 1.71 -80.99
C PRO A 749 21.85 3.21 -80.85
N ASN A 750 22.01 3.77 -79.64
CA ASN A 750 21.67 5.15 -79.28
C ASN A 750 21.96 6.17 -80.38
N GLN A 751 20.92 6.89 -80.83
CA GLN A 751 21.01 8.09 -81.67
C GLN A 751 20.02 9.11 -81.10
N GLY A 752 20.45 10.37 -80.92
CA GLY A 752 19.59 11.44 -80.40
C GLY A 752 18.38 11.76 -81.28
N SER A 753 17.58 12.75 -80.87
CA SER A 753 16.48 13.29 -81.69
C SER A 753 16.99 13.75 -83.06
N ASN A 754 16.13 13.64 -84.08
CA ASN A 754 16.47 14.18 -85.40
C ASN A 754 16.49 15.71 -85.33
N LEU A 755 17.60 16.30 -85.76
CA LEU A 755 17.83 17.75 -85.77
C LEU A 755 17.43 18.41 -87.10
N VAL A 756 17.07 17.60 -88.12
CA VAL A 756 16.48 18.07 -89.38
C VAL A 756 15.01 18.45 -89.14
N GLY A 757 14.67 19.72 -89.33
CA GLY A 757 13.31 20.23 -89.07
C GLY A 757 12.26 19.93 -90.14
N ASN A 758 12.69 19.52 -91.34
CA ASN A 758 11.81 19.07 -92.43
C ASN A 758 12.38 17.80 -93.08
N PRO A 759 12.32 16.64 -92.41
CA PRO A 759 13.08 15.44 -92.79
C PRO A 759 12.41 14.58 -93.87
N SER A 760 11.07 14.56 -93.90
CA SER A 760 10.25 13.74 -94.80
C SER A 760 9.30 14.57 -95.68
N PHE A 761 9.57 15.88 -95.80
CA PHE A 761 8.93 16.79 -96.76
C PHE A 761 7.38 16.89 -96.70
N GLU A 762 6.73 16.33 -95.67
CA GLU A 762 5.27 16.19 -95.57
C GLU A 762 4.50 17.51 -95.68
N SER A 763 5.13 18.66 -95.42
CA SER A 763 4.51 19.99 -95.53
C SER A 763 4.99 20.83 -96.72
N SER A 764 6.29 20.77 -97.05
CA SER A 764 6.94 21.75 -97.93
C SER A 764 8.36 21.31 -98.33
N THR A 765 9.03 22.08 -99.19
CA THR A 765 10.47 21.98 -99.45
C THR A 765 11.31 22.97 -98.62
N SER A 766 10.76 23.52 -97.52
CA SER A 766 11.46 24.52 -96.71
C SER A 766 12.67 23.94 -95.98
N GLY A 767 13.73 24.74 -95.84
CA GLY A 767 15.03 24.31 -95.28
C GLY A 767 15.94 23.58 -96.27
N TRP A 768 15.57 23.54 -97.55
CA TRP A 768 16.23 22.75 -98.58
C TRP A 768 16.33 23.50 -99.92
N ILE A 769 17.44 23.34 -100.64
CA ILE A 769 17.66 23.89 -101.99
C ILE A 769 18.33 22.88 -102.92
N GLY A 770 18.22 23.10 -104.24
CA GLY A 770 18.95 22.32 -105.24
C GLY A 770 20.45 22.64 -105.28
N ASN A 771 21.28 21.61 -105.43
CA ASN A 771 22.73 21.67 -105.50
C ASN A 771 23.24 21.35 -106.92
N ALA A 772 24.34 22.01 -107.33
CA ALA A 772 25.05 21.77 -108.58
C ALA A 772 24.15 21.70 -109.84
N GLY A 773 23.21 22.65 -109.95
CA GLY A 773 22.25 22.75 -111.06
C GLY A 773 21.02 21.85 -110.94
N GLY A 774 20.92 21.03 -109.88
CA GLY A 774 19.71 20.28 -109.57
C GLY A 774 18.53 21.20 -109.25
N THR A 775 17.33 20.78 -109.64
CA THR A 775 16.05 21.42 -109.28
C THR A 775 15.25 20.48 -108.37
N ILE A 776 14.50 21.02 -107.41
CA ILE A 776 13.80 20.22 -106.40
C ILE A 776 12.28 20.45 -106.46
N GLN A 777 11.51 19.39 -106.28
CA GLN A 777 10.05 19.45 -106.12
C GLN A 777 9.53 18.37 -105.18
N ARG A 778 8.50 18.70 -104.40
CA ARG A 778 7.83 17.76 -103.48
C ARG A 778 6.85 16.89 -104.26
N VAL A 779 7.01 15.57 -104.18
CA VAL A 779 6.23 14.56 -104.92
C VAL A 779 5.55 13.57 -103.97
N ALA A 780 4.52 12.86 -104.43
CA ALA A 780 3.82 11.87 -103.62
C ALA A 780 4.57 10.52 -103.59
N GLY A 781 4.55 9.86 -102.42
CA GLY A 781 5.21 8.59 -102.14
C GLY A 781 6.56 8.76 -101.44
N GLY A 782 6.56 8.62 -100.12
CA GLY A 782 7.75 8.62 -99.27
C GLY A 782 8.33 7.23 -98.98
N PHE A 783 9.39 7.22 -98.19
CA PHE A 783 9.81 6.13 -97.32
C PHE A 783 9.06 6.20 -95.98
N ASP A 784 8.87 7.40 -95.42
CA ASP A 784 7.93 7.65 -94.32
C ASP A 784 6.95 8.78 -94.67
N GLY A 785 5.68 8.63 -94.25
CA GLY A 785 4.63 9.58 -94.62
C GLY A 785 4.11 9.39 -96.05
N SER A 786 3.65 10.48 -96.66
CA SER A 786 2.89 10.51 -97.91
C SER A 786 3.64 11.15 -99.09
N PHE A 787 4.76 11.84 -98.83
CA PHE A 787 5.52 12.62 -99.80
C PHE A 787 7.03 12.33 -99.72
N SER A 788 7.78 12.83 -100.70
CA SER A 788 9.25 12.86 -100.70
C SER A 788 9.74 14.03 -101.56
N LEU A 789 11.04 14.29 -101.57
CA LEU A 789 11.64 15.29 -102.46
C LEU A 789 12.19 14.62 -103.72
N GLU A 790 11.64 14.94 -104.89
CA GLU A 790 12.28 14.66 -106.17
C GLU A 790 13.33 15.72 -106.46
N VAL A 791 14.55 15.26 -106.76
CA VAL A 791 15.67 16.07 -107.22
C VAL A 791 15.93 15.72 -108.68
N ARG A 792 15.95 16.73 -109.55
CA ARG A 792 16.10 16.58 -111.01
C ARG A 792 17.37 17.24 -111.53
N GLY A 793 18.18 16.48 -112.26
CA GLY A 793 19.46 16.92 -112.79
C GLY A 793 19.36 17.97 -113.91
N PRO A 794 20.40 18.81 -114.09
CA PRO A 794 20.45 19.81 -115.15
C PRO A 794 20.53 19.16 -116.55
N ALA A 795 20.12 19.91 -117.58
CA ALA A 795 20.17 19.43 -118.97
C ALA A 795 21.60 19.22 -119.51
N SER A 796 22.60 19.88 -118.92
CA SER A 796 24.03 19.67 -119.17
C SER A 796 24.90 20.35 -118.10
N GLY A 797 26.16 19.91 -117.96
CA GLY A 797 27.23 20.77 -117.43
C GLY A 797 27.80 20.48 -116.04
N THR A 798 27.34 19.47 -115.30
CA THR A 798 27.92 19.11 -113.98
C THR A 798 28.26 17.62 -113.88
N ALA A 799 29.16 17.27 -112.94
CA ALA A 799 29.61 15.90 -112.70
C ALA A 799 28.79 15.16 -111.63
N LYS A 800 28.13 15.92 -110.73
CA LYS A 800 27.11 15.48 -109.77
C LYS A 800 26.00 16.53 -109.72
N PHE A 801 24.80 16.15 -109.31
CA PHE A 801 23.71 17.07 -108.92
C PHE A 801 23.10 16.62 -107.58
N GLY A 802 22.28 17.45 -106.93
CA GLY A 802 21.70 17.03 -105.65
C GLY A 802 20.86 18.06 -104.91
N LEU A 803 20.88 17.89 -103.59
CA LEU A 803 20.20 18.64 -102.53
C LEU A 803 21.26 19.29 -101.60
N ASN A 804 20.93 20.44 -101.00
CA ASN A 804 21.67 21.07 -99.89
C ASN A 804 20.67 21.51 -98.82
N ASP A 805 20.99 21.39 -97.53
CA ASP A 805 20.23 22.11 -96.49
C ASP A 805 20.49 23.62 -96.58
N SER A 806 19.45 24.45 -96.39
CA SER A 806 19.60 25.90 -96.44
C SER A 806 18.45 26.64 -95.74
N PRO A 807 18.71 27.38 -94.64
CA PRO A 807 19.97 27.41 -93.91
C PRO A 807 20.32 26.03 -93.33
N ASN A 808 21.60 25.83 -92.99
CA ASN A 808 22.11 24.62 -92.36
C ASN A 808 21.28 24.21 -91.13
N TRP A 809 20.93 22.93 -91.01
CA TRP A 809 20.17 22.43 -89.85
C TRP A 809 21.00 22.44 -88.56
N ILE A 810 22.32 22.27 -88.67
CA ILE A 810 23.27 22.51 -87.58
C ILE A 810 23.99 23.83 -87.84
N SER A 811 23.48 24.91 -87.27
CA SER A 811 24.05 26.25 -87.37
C SER A 811 25.21 26.50 -86.40
N GLU A 812 25.26 25.79 -85.27
CA GLU A 812 26.32 25.89 -84.26
C GLU A 812 26.53 24.53 -83.55
N THR A 813 27.78 24.07 -83.45
CA THR A 813 28.17 22.83 -82.77
C THR A 813 28.67 23.09 -81.35
N PRO A 814 28.34 22.24 -80.36
CA PRO A 814 28.61 22.52 -78.94
C PRO A 814 30.08 22.33 -78.54
N ALA A 815 30.81 21.44 -79.22
CA ALA A 815 32.19 21.11 -78.88
C ALA A 815 32.92 20.48 -80.07
N ALA A 816 34.25 20.66 -80.14
CA ALA A 816 35.11 19.79 -80.92
C ALA A 816 35.08 18.37 -80.31
N GLY A 817 35.06 17.34 -81.16
CA GLY A 817 34.84 15.95 -80.77
C GLY A 817 33.38 15.51 -80.66
N ALA A 818 32.41 16.42 -80.81
CA ALA A 818 30.99 16.03 -80.90
C ALA A 818 30.74 15.21 -82.17
N VAL A 819 30.11 14.04 -82.05
CA VAL A 819 29.86 13.13 -83.17
C VAL A 819 28.39 13.16 -83.57
N TYR A 820 28.16 13.36 -84.87
CA TYR A 820 26.86 13.41 -85.51
C TYR A 820 26.76 12.33 -86.58
N ARG A 821 25.65 11.59 -86.59
CA ARG A 821 25.29 10.68 -87.68
C ARG A 821 24.30 11.37 -88.62
N PHE A 822 24.59 11.28 -89.91
CA PHE A 822 23.79 11.80 -91.01
C PHE A 822 23.23 10.61 -91.80
N THR A 823 21.93 10.62 -92.09
CA THR A 823 21.26 9.61 -92.94
C THR A 823 20.34 10.28 -93.94
N ALA A 824 20.16 9.67 -95.10
CA ALA A 824 19.02 9.93 -95.98
C ALA A 824 18.57 8.63 -96.64
N TRP A 825 17.27 8.47 -96.84
CA TRP A 825 16.75 7.45 -97.74
C TRP A 825 16.69 8.03 -99.16
N VAL A 826 17.03 7.21 -100.14
CA VAL A 826 17.19 7.57 -101.56
C VAL A 826 16.66 6.46 -102.46
N ARG A 827 16.13 6.82 -103.62
CA ARG A 827 15.73 5.87 -104.68
C ARG A 827 15.66 6.55 -106.06
N SER A 828 15.64 5.77 -107.14
CA SER A 828 15.22 6.24 -108.46
C SER A 828 14.37 5.19 -109.16
N ALA A 829 13.18 5.60 -109.63
CA ALA A 829 12.30 4.74 -110.43
C ALA A 829 12.93 4.30 -111.77
N ALA A 830 13.95 5.03 -112.25
CA ALA A 830 14.71 4.69 -113.46
C ALA A 830 15.91 3.76 -113.20
N ALA A 831 16.31 3.57 -111.93
CA ALA A 831 17.52 2.86 -111.52
C ALA A 831 18.83 3.36 -112.19
N GLY A 832 18.88 4.66 -112.51
CA GLY A 832 20.10 5.37 -112.92
C GLY A 832 20.77 6.03 -111.72
N GLY A 833 22.09 6.21 -111.80
CA GLY A 833 22.88 6.93 -110.80
C GLY A 833 23.35 6.11 -109.58
N VAL A 834 24.24 6.71 -108.79
CA VAL A 834 24.62 6.27 -107.44
C VAL A 834 24.58 7.46 -106.50
N ALA A 835 23.89 7.29 -105.37
CA ALA A 835 23.72 8.34 -104.38
C ALA A 835 24.79 8.30 -103.28
N GLU A 836 25.15 9.48 -102.77
CA GLU A 836 26.02 9.66 -101.60
C GLU A 836 25.56 10.84 -100.73
N LEU A 837 25.95 10.82 -99.47
CA LEU A 837 25.98 12.01 -98.61
C LEU A 837 27.34 12.69 -98.71
N GLN A 838 27.35 14.02 -98.65
CA GLN A 838 28.52 14.81 -98.29
C GLN A 838 28.17 15.68 -97.09
N VAL A 839 29.08 15.72 -96.10
CA VAL A 839 28.97 16.60 -94.92
C VAL A 839 30.20 17.48 -94.87
N ARG A 840 30.02 18.79 -94.62
CA ARG A 840 31.09 19.79 -94.60
C ARG A 840 30.97 20.68 -93.38
N GLU A 841 32.07 20.89 -92.66
CA GLU A 841 32.13 21.72 -91.46
C GLU A 841 32.68 23.11 -91.79
N TYR A 842 32.00 24.18 -91.35
CA TYR A 842 32.39 25.56 -91.62
C TYR A 842 32.43 26.43 -90.36
N ILE A 843 33.45 27.28 -90.24
CA ILE A 843 33.37 28.52 -89.42
C ILE A 843 33.23 29.69 -90.39
N GLY A 844 32.08 30.38 -90.36
CA GLY A 844 31.73 31.36 -91.37
C GLY A 844 31.79 30.74 -92.77
N SER A 845 32.65 31.29 -93.65
CA SER A 845 32.92 30.74 -94.99
C SER A 845 34.13 29.80 -95.08
N THR A 846 34.80 29.49 -93.95
CA THR A 846 36.03 28.69 -93.93
C THR A 846 35.74 27.23 -93.63
N LEU A 847 35.95 26.35 -94.62
CA LEU A 847 35.87 24.90 -94.45
C LEU A 847 36.92 24.42 -93.42
N LYS A 848 36.50 23.53 -92.51
CA LYS A 848 37.33 22.93 -91.46
C LYS A 848 37.61 21.46 -91.70
N GLY A 849 36.60 20.73 -92.16
CA GLY A 849 36.70 19.33 -92.55
C GLY A 849 35.49 18.93 -93.39
N ALA A 850 35.57 17.75 -94.01
CA ALA A 850 34.49 17.19 -94.80
C ALA A 850 34.58 15.66 -94.80
N THR A 851 33.45 15.01 -95.02
CA THR A 851 33.36 13.57 -95.27
C THR A 851 32.33 13.27 -96.36
N VAL A 852 32.42 12.08 -96.95
CA VAL A 852 31.42 11.53 -97.87
C VAL A 852 31.04 10.12 -97.43
N SER A 853 29.79 9.72 -97.64
CA SER A 853 29.38 8.34 -97.41
C SER A 853 29.99 7.39 -98.46
N PRO A 854 30.01 6.07 -98.20
CA PRO A 854 29.97 5.09 -99.27
C PRO A 854 28.80 5.40 -100.23
N THR A 855 28.99 5.13 -101.52
CA THR A 855 27.94 5.30 -102.53
C THR A 855 26.95 4.12 -102.50
N VAL A 856 25.70 4.40 -102.84
CA VAL A 856 24.62 3.40 -102.96
C VAL A 856 24.00 3.52 -104.34
N THR A 857 24.03 2.45 -105.13
CA THR A 857 23.38 2.39 -106.45
C THR A 857 21.89 2.63 -106.30
N LEU A 858 21.33 3.60 -107.03
CA LEU A 858 19.91 3.93 -106.96
C LEU A 858 19.06 2.84 -107.62
N THR A 859 18.01 2.40 -106.93
CA THR A 859 17.01 1.44 -107.46
C THR A 859 15.60 1.97 -107.23
N PRO A 860 14.53 1.31 -107.73
CA PRO A 860 13.15 1.72 -107.45
C PRO A 860 12.73 1.51 -105.98
N SER A 861 13.49 0.72 -105.22
CA SER A 861 13.34 0.54 -103.77
C SER A 861 14.08 1.64 -103.01
N TRP A 862 13.55 2.02 -101.86
CA TRP A 862 14.24 2.91 -100.92
C TRP A 862 15.47 2.23 -100.33
N GLN A 863 16.59 2.95 -100.31
CA GLN A 863 17.88 2.52 -99.75
C GLN A 863 18.46 3.66 -98.90
N MET A 864 19.19 3.36 -97.84
CA MET A 864 19.77 4.38 -96.94
C MET A 864 21.23 4.67 -97.28
N VAL A 865 21.58 5.95 -97.39
CA VAL A 865 22.96 6.45 -97.34
C VAL A 865 23.26 7.02 -95.96
N THR A 866 24.45 6.76 -95.42
CA THR A 866 24.85 7.12 -94.05
C THR A 866 26.27 7.68 -94.01
N ALA A 867 26.48 8.77 -93.28
CA ALA A 867 27.80 9.32 -92.99
C ALA A 867 27.91 9.73 -91.52
N ASP A 868 29.01 9.37 -90.86
CA ASP A 868 29.34 9.86 -89.52
C ASP A 868 30.37 10.98 -89.63
N TYR A 869 30.18 12.06 -88.87
CA TYR A 869 31.11 13.18 -88.80
C TYR A 869 31.39 13.59 -87.35
N ALA A 870 32.68 13.66 -87.01
CA ALA A 870 33.16 14.20 -85.75
C ALA A 870 33.61 15.66 -85.97
N VAL A 871 32.96 16.58 -85.26
CA VAL A 871 33.21 18.03 -85.32
C VAL A 871 34.66 18.33 -84.94
N THR A 872 35.38 19.09 -85.76
CA THR A 872 36.78 19.49 -85.48
C THR A 872 36.88 20.78 -84.67
N THR A 873 35.88 21.66 -84.77
CA THR A 873 35.89 23.00 -84.17
C THR A 873 34.55 23.30 -83.52
N ALA A 874 34.53 23.67 -82.24
CA ALA A 874 33.32 24.16 -81.57
C ALA A 874 32.82 25.46 -82.21
N GLY A 875 31.51 25.69 -82.23
CA GLY A 875 30.91 26.85 -82.89
C GLY A 875 30.90 26.77 -84.43
N SER A 876 31.03 25.56 -85.00
CA SER A 876 30.92 25.33 -86.44
C SER A 876 29.48 25.12 -86.89
N ALA A 877 29.18 25.47 -88.14
CA ALA A 877 28.00 24.97 -88.84
C ALA A 877 28.36 23.68 -89.60
N LEU A 878 27.41 22.73 -89.69
CA LEU A 878 27.54 21.55 -90.54
C LEU A 878 26.57 21.68 -91.72
N ASP A 879 27.11 21.55 -92.93
CA ASP A 879 26.42 21.62 -94.23
C ASP A 879 26.25 20.19 -94.76
N MET A 880 25.05 19.85 -95.23
CA MET A 880 24.67 18.51 -95.67
C MET A 880 24.17 18.52 -97.11
N GLN A 881 24.80 17.71 -97.96
CA GLN A 881 24.35 17.43 -99.32
C GLN A 881 23.95 15.97 -99.50
N VAL A 882 22.84 15.73 -100.20
CA VAL A 882 22.50 14.43 -100.80
C VAL A 882 22.73 14.56 -102.30
N MET A 883 23.58 13.74 -102.89
CA MET A 883 24.03 13.90 -104.27
C MET A 883 23.94 12.61 -105.07
N ASP A 884 23.78 12.74 -106.39
CA ASP A 884 23.79 11.66 -107.37
C ASP A 884 24.85 11.89 -108.46
N ALA A 885 25.39 10.79 -108.99
CA ALA A 885 26.45 10.75 -110.00
C ALA A 885 26.49 9.42 -110.78
N PRO A 886 26.96 9.41 -112.04
CA PRO A 886 27.26 10.55 -112.90
C PRO A 886 25.98 11.09 -113.57
N VAL A 887 25.89 12.41 -113.75
CA VAL A 887 24.67 13.07 -114.24
C VAL A 887 24.26 12.64 -115.66
N ALA A 888 23.07 12.06 -115.82
CA ALA A 888 22.39 11.94 -117.11
C ALA A 888 21.38 13.11 -117.32
N PRO A 889 21.19 13.61 -118.56
CA PRO A 889 20.30 14.75 -118.81
C PRO A 889 18.84 14.50 -118.43
N GLY A 890 18.33 15.27 -117.46
CA GLY A 890 16.94 15.19 -117.00
C GLY A 890 16.63 14.04 -116.03
N GLU A 891 17.66 13.32 -115.57
CA GLU A 891 17.62 12.28 -114.55
C GLU A 891 16.98 12.77 -113.24
N VAL A 892 16.41 11.82 -112.48
CA VAL A 892 15.81 12.08 -111.17
C VAL A 892 16.17 11.01 -110.15
N PHE A 893 16.37 11.46 -108.92
CA PHE A 893 16.26 10.62 -107.73
C PHE A 893 15.25 11.26 -106.76
N GLN A 894 14.70 10.44 -105.88
CA GLN A 894 13.86 10.87 -104.76
C GLN A 894 14.64 10.65 -103.47
N THR A 895 14.50 11.57 -102.52
CA THR A 895 15.08 11.44 -101.18
C THR A 895 14.07 11.78 -100.09
N ASP A 896 14.19 11.09 -98.96
CA ASP A 896 13.23 11.11 -97.86
C ASP A 896 13.86 10.68 -96.52
N ASN A 897 13.14 10.84 -95.40
CA ASN A 897 13.58 10.55 -94.03
C ASN A 897 15.04 10.97 -93.74
N ILE A 898 15.36 12.23 -94.04
CA ILE A 898 16.70 12.76 -93.83
C ILE A 898 16.90 13.01 -92.34
N SER A 899 17.98 12.50 -91.75
CA SER A 899 18.25 12.67 -90.33
C SER A 899 19.67 13.11 -90.00
N ILE A 900 19.78 13.95 -88.97
CA ILE A 900 21.03 14.36 -88.33
C ILE A 900 20.83 14.14 -86.83
N ARG A 901 21.68 13.32 -86.19
CA ARG A 901 21.50 12.90 -84.79
C ARG A 901 22.82 12.95 -84.02
N ALA A 902 22.80 13.54 -82.83
CA ALA A 902 23.94 13.58 -81.91
C ALA A 902 24.01 12.35 -80.99
N SER A 903 25.20 12.03 -80.47
CA SER A 903 25.42 10.91 -79.54
C SER A 903 26.00 11.39 -78.21
N ASN A 904 25.25 11.22 -77.11
CA ASN A 904 25.57 11.73 -75.76
C ASN A 904 25.84 10.61 -74.74
N VAL A 905 26.39 10.96 -73.56
CA VAL A 905 26.86 10.03 -72.50
C VAL A 905 26.25 10.41 -71.13
N ASN A 906 25.93 9.41 -70.30
CA ASN A 906 25.26 9.56 -68.98
C ASN A 906 26.12 10.29 -67.93
N ARG A 907 25.46 11.01 -67.01
CA ARG A 907 26.07 11.72 -65.86
C ARG A 907 25.41 11.28 -64.54
N ALA A 908 26.10 11.54 -63.42
CA ALA A 908 25.72 11.03 -62.10
C ALA A 908 24.72 11.92 -61.35
N PRO A 909 23.90 11.35 -60.44
CA PRO A 909 22.89 12.07 -59.70
C PRO A 909 23.48 12.83 -58.50
N THR A 910 22.63 13.64 -57.88
CA THR A 910 22.92 14.40 -56.67
C THR A 910 21.95 14.02 -55.55
N LEU A 911 22.48 13.86 -54.34
CA LEU A 911 21.72 13.67 -53.10
C LEU A 911 22.01 14.87 -52.18
N ASP A 912 20.98 15.48 -51.61
CA ASP A 912 21.11 16.65 -50.73
C ASP A 912 21.69 16.28 -49.35
N ALA A 913 22.28 17.27 -48.68
CA ALA A 913 22.91 17.07 -47.38
C ALA A 913 21.88 16.70 -46.30
N ILE A 914 21.97 15.48 -45.78
CA ILE A 914 21.13 14.99 -44.70
C ILE A 914 21.62 15.59 -43.39
N ALA A 915 20.77 16.40 -42.74
CA ALA A 915 21.05 16.97 -41.42
C ALA A 915 21.15 15.88 -40.33
N ARG A 916 21.75 16.26 -39.20
CA ARG A 916 21.77 15.48 -37.95
C ARG A 916 20.34 15.24 -37.46
N ILE A 917 19.99 13.99 -37.15
CA ILE A 917 18.75 13.68 -36.42
C ILE A 917 19.07 13.57 -34.93
N THR A 918 18.21 14.16 -34.09
CA THR A 918 18.21 13.95 -32.63
C THR A 918 16.85 13.41 -32.21
N VAL A 919 16.82 12.43 -31.32
CA VAL A 919 15.62 11.77 -30.80
C VAL A 919 15.89 11.35 -29.35
N THR A 920 14.87 11.21 -28.50
CA THR A 920 15.02 10.60 -27.17
C THR A 920 14.67 9.12 -27.25
N GLU A 921 15.21 8.28 -26.36
CA GLU A 921 14.81 6.87 -26.26
C GLU A 921 13.29 6.69 -26.12
N GLY A 922 12.75 5.62 -26.70
CA GLY A 922 11.30 5.36 -26.75
C GLY A 922 10.51 6.28 -27.70
N ALA A 923 11.06 7.41 -28.14
CA ALA A 923 10.45 8.31 -29.12
C ALA A 923 10.75 7.88 -30.57
N THR A 924 10.16 8.58 -31.55
CA THR A 924 10.42 8.34 -32.98
C THR A 924 10.66 9.66 -33.71
N ALA A 925 11.52 9.62 -34.73
CA ALA A 925 11.88 10.80 -35.53
C ALA A 925 11.81 10.48 -37.03
N ASN A 926 11.51 11.49 -37.84
CA ASN A 926 11.46 11.40 -39.29
C ASN A 926 12.19 12.60 -39.91
N GLN A 927 12.90 12.40 -41.01
CA GLN A 927 13.53 13.47 -41.78
C GLN A 927 13.45 13.18 -43.27
N ALA A 928 12.89 14.12 -44.03
CA ALA A 928 12.84 14.04 -45.49
C ALA A 928 14.24 14.14 -46.12
N ILE A 929 14.41 13.48 -47.26
CA ILE A 929 15.61 13.51 -48.11
C ILE A 929 15.23 13.79 -49.56
N THR A 930 16.12 14.41 -50.32
CA THR A 930 15.87 14.89 -51.69
C THR A 930 17.07 14.63 -52.60
N GLY A 931 16.81 14.37 -53.88
CA GLY A 931 17.87 14.20 -54.88
C GLY A 931 17.40 14.53 -56.30
N SER A 932 18.34 14.80 -57.19
CA SER A 932 18.06 15.13 -58.60
C SER A 932 19.15 14.62 -59.55
N ASP A 933 18.79 14.41 -60.81
CA ASP A 933 19.66 13.88 -61.85
C ASP A 933 19.88 14.89 -63.01
N PRO A 934 21.12 15.09 -63.50
CA PRO A 934 21.41 16.05 -64.57
C PRO A 934 20.89 15.69 -65.97
N ASP A 935 20.63 14.40 -66.25
CA ASP A 935 20.10 13.89 -67.52
C ASP A 935 18.58 13.58 -67.44
N GLY A 936 17.99 13.66 -66.24
CA GLY A 936 16.58 13.40 -65.98
C GLY A 936 16.28 11.96 -65.57
N ASN A 937 17.30 11.14 -65.32
CA ASN A 937 17.15 9.76 -64.87
C ASN A 937 16.35 9.67 -63.55
N SER A 938 15.60 8.59 -63.37
CA SER A 938 14.85 8.30 -62.15
C SER A 938 15.76 7.75 -61.04
N LEU A 939 15.48 8.14 -59.79
CA LEU A 939 16.33 7.88 -58.62
C LEU A 939 15.72 6.87 -57.66
N THR A 940 16.55 5.98 -57.12
CA THR A 940 16.18 5.05 -56.02
C THR A 940 17.00 5.35 -54.77
N PHE A 941 16.36 5.47 -53.60
CA PHE A 941 17.04 5.68 -52.31
C PHE A 941 17.22 4.37 -51.54
N THR A 942 18.39 4.19 -50.89
CA THR A 942 18.72 3.01 -50.09
C THR A 942 19.48 3.35 -48.82
N LYS A 943 19.30 2.53 -47.76
CA LYS A 943 20.11 2.58 -46.53
C LYS A 943 21.44 1.85 -46.76
N ALA A 944 22.53 2.59 -46.95
CA ALA A 944 23.87 2.00 -47.11
C ALA A 944 24.52 1.66 -45.76
N ALA A 945 24.25 2.45 -44.72
CA ALA A 945 24.69 2.17 -43.35
C ALA A 945 23.77 2.83 -42.31
N GLY A 946 23.72 2.30 -41.09
CA GLY A 946 23.03 2.92 -39.95
C GLY A 946 22.45 1.90 -38.96
N PRO A 947 22.09 2.33 -37.73
CA PRO A 947 21.63 1.46 -36.64
C PRO A 947 20.36 0.67 -36.98
N ALA A 948 20.07 -0.40 -36.24
CA ALA A 948 18.94 -1.29 -36.50
C ALA A 948 17.59 -0.55 -36.52
N PHE A 949 17.40 0.42 -35.62
CA PHE A 949 16.19 1.24 -35.51
C PHE A 949 16.01 2.30 -36.63
N MET A 950 16.91 2.39 -37.61
CA MET A 950 16.84 3.30 -38.76
C MET A 950 16.30 2.60 -40.01
N THR A 951 15.31 3.21 -40.68
CA THR A 951 14.82 2.80 -42.02
C THR A 951 14.84 3.97 -43.01
N VAL A 952 14.79 3.66 -44.31
CA VAL A 952 14.80 4.62 -45.44
C VAL A 952 13.71 4.20 -46.43
N THR A 953 12.90 5.15 -46.91
CA THR A 953 11.82 4.92 -47.90
C THR A 953 11.66 6.12 -48.85
N PRO A 954 11.05 5.95 -50.04
CA PRO A 954 10.77 4.68 -50.72
C PRO A 954 12.06 4.08 -51.32
N THR A 955 12.09 2.76 -51.48
CA THR A 955 13.20 2.01 -52.09
C THR A 955 12.91 1.63 -53.54
N THR A 956 12.06 2.40 -54.22
CA THR A 956 11.68 2.22 -55.63
C THR A 956 12.11 3.45 -56.43
N ALA A 957 12.36 3.28 -57.73
CA ALA A 957 12.74 4.40 -58.60
C ALA A 957 11.62 5.44 -58.68
N GLN A 958 11.97 6.71 -58.55
CA GLN A 958 11.08 7.88 -58.63
C GLN A 958 11.61 8.88 -59.67
N PRO A 959 10.77 9.62 -60.40
CA PRO A 959 11.22 10.66 -61.34
C PRO A 959 12.12 11.70 -60.67
N SER A 960 13.09 12.24 -61.42
CA SER A 960 13.93 13.36 -60.96
C SER A 960 13.17 14.70 -61.04
N PRO A 961 13.20 15.56 -60.00
CA PRO A 961 13.79 15.35 -58.68
C PRO A 961 12.91 14.47 -57.76
N ALA A 962 13.56 13.58 -57.01
CA ALA A 962 12.93 12.58 -56.15
C ALA A 962 12.97 12.97 -54.66
N THR A 963 12.00 12.47 -53.88
CA THR A 963 11.90 12.69 -52.42
C THR A 963 11.77 11.37 -51.66
N GLY A 964 12.32 11.30 -50.45
CA GLY A 964 12.20 10.17 -49.54
C GLY A 964 12.21 10.59 -48.07
N ASN A 965 12.32 9.63 -47.15
CA ASN A 965 12.34 9.84 -45.71
C ASN A 965 13.27 8.84 -44.99
N VAL A 966 14.01 9.33 -44.00
CA VAL A 966 14.70 8.54 -42.96
C VAL A 966 13.79 8.49 -41.73
N ARG A 967 13.54 7.30 -41.17
CA ARG A 967 12.79 7.13 -39.91
C ARG A 967 13.63 6.44 -38.84
N LEU A 968 13.53 6.91 -37.60
CA LEU A 968 14.15 6.33 -36.40
C LEU A 968 13.10 5.91 -35.36
N ALA A 969 13.38 4.84 -34.61
CA ALA A 969 12.60 4.42 -33.44
C ALA A 969 13.46 3.62 -32.41
N PRO A 970 14.38 4.29 -31.67
CA PRO A 970 15.22 3.65 -30.65
C PRO A 970 14.46 3.22 -29.39
N GLY A 971 14.95 2.19 -28.69
CA GLY A 971 14.49 1.77 -27.36
C GLY A 971 15.29 2.41 -26.21
N PHE A 972 14.99 2.01 -24.95
CA PHE A 972 15.69 2.44 -23.72
C PHE A 972 17.02 1.69 -23.48
N SER A 973 17.78 1.47 -24.55
CA SER A 973 19.14 0.92 -24.53
C SER A 973 19.93 1.32 -25.78
N ASP A 974 19.50 2.39 -26.43
CA ASP A 974 20.01 2.91 -27.71
C ASP A 974 20.58 4.34 -27.54
N SER A 975 20.71 4.86 -26.31
CA SER A 975 21.33 6.15 -26.04
C SER A 975 22.78 6.20 -26.52
N GLY A 976 23.18 7.33 -27.13
CA GLY A 976 24.49 7.48 -27.74
C GLY A 976 24.45 8.16 -29.11
N THR A 977 25.48 7.93 -29.93
CA THR A 977 25.60 8.56 -31.25
C THR A 977 26.08 7.57 -32.31
N TYR A 978 25.37 7.55 -33.44
CA TYR A 978 25.55 6.58 -34.52
C TYR A 978 25.82 7.30 -35.85
N GLY A 979 26.68 6.70 -36.67
CA GLY A 979 26.84 7.09 -38.07
C GLY A 979 25.80 6.40 -38.96
N ALA A 980 25.28 7.12 -39.94
CA ALA A 980 24.33 6.60 -40.93
C ALA A 980 24.68 7.11 -42.34
N THR A 981 24.34 6.34 -43.37
CA THR A 981 24.60 6.68 -44.79
C THR A 981 23.42 6.26 -45.67
N VAL A 982 23.00 7.16 -46.56
CA VAL A 982 21.99 6.92 -47.60
C VAL A 982 22.64 7.06 -48.97
N THR A 983 22.23 6.24 -49.93
CA THR A 983 22.66 6.30 -51.33
C THR A 983 21.45 6.51 -52.25
N ALA A 984 21.61 7.41 -53.21
CA ALA A 984 20.74 7.57 -54.37
C ALA A 984 21.42 7.00 -55.63
N THR A 985 20.67 6.26 -56.44
CA THR A 985 21.15 5.60 -57.68
C THR A 985 20.25 5.99 -58.86
N ASP A 986 20.85 6.36 -59.99
CA ASP A 986 20.14 6.65 -61.24
C ASP A 986 19.83 5.38 -62.07
N ASN A 987 19.01 5.52 -63.11
CA ASN A 987 18.67 4.43 -64.05
C ASN A 987 19.26 4.60 -65.47
N GLY A 988 20.28 5.43 -65.61
CA GLY A 988 21.03 5.61 -66.86
C GLY A 988 21.99 4.45 -67.16
N SER A 989 22.84 4.61 -68.18
CA SER A 989 23.74 3.54 -68.64
C SER A 989 25.17 4.07 -68.88
N PRO A 990 26.17 3.63 -68.10
CA PRO A 990 26.03 2.85 -66.86
C PRO A 990 25.27 3.66 -65.79
N PRO A 991 24.58 2.99 -64.84
CA PRO A 991 23.93 3.67 -63.73
C PRO A 991 24.97 4.18 -62.73
N LEU A 992 24.82 5.41 -62.27
CA LEU A 992 25.75 6.09 -61.36
C LEU A 992 25.04 6.44 -60.04
N THR A 993 25.81 6.83 -59.02
CA THR A 993 25.33 6.94 -57.64
C THR A 993 25.88 8.15 -56.89
N SER A 994 25.15 8.56 -55.85
CA SER A 994 25.50 9.66 -54.95
C SER A 994 25.14 9.28 -53.52
N SER A 995 26.07 9.46 -52.57
CA SER A 995 25.87 9.02 -51.17
C SER A 995 26.10 10.16 -50.18
N ARG A 996 25.34 10.15 -49.08
CA ARG A 996 25.44 11.13 -47.99
C ARG A 996 25.42 10.44 -46.64
N SER A 997 26.40 10.79 -45.80
CA SER A 997 26.49 10.35 -44.42
C SER A 997 26.11 11.46 -43.45
N PHE A 998 25.50 11.09 -42.34
CA PHE A 998 25.03 11.99 -41.29
C PHE A 998 25.10 11.29 -39.92
N THR A 999 24.91 12.06 -38.85
CA THR A 999 24.90 11.55 -37.48
C THR A 999 23.50 11.51 -36.90
N ILE A 1000 23.23 10.45 -36.15
CA ILE A 1000 22.07 10.26 -35.30
C ILE A 1000 22.56 10.36 -33.86
N THR A 1001 21.91 11.16 -33.02
CA THR A 1001 22.07 11.06 -31.56
C THR A 1001 20.75 10.67 -30.93
N VAL A 1002 20.83 9.70 -30.04
CA VAL A 1002 19.73 9.29 -29.16
C VAL A 1002 20.05 9.81 -27.77
N ASN A 1003 19.19 10.67 -27.24
CA ASN A 1003 19.30 11.20 -25.88
C ASN A 1003 18.75 10.16 -24.89
N ASN A 1004 19.44 9.96 -23.77
CA ASN A 1004 18.95 9.14 -22.66
C ASN A 1004 17.65 9.75 -22.10
N ASP A 1005 16.72 8.89 -21.66
CA ASP A 1005 15.55 9.28 -20.88
C ASP A 1005 15.72 8.71 -19.46
N ASP A 1006 15.83 9.59 -18.46
CA ASP A 1006 16.13 9.24 -17.07
C ASP A 1006 14.86 8.76 -16.34
N ARG A 1007 14.84 7.50 -15.88
CA ARG A 1007 13.65 6.84 -15.31
C ARG A 1007 13.81 6.64 -13.81
N ALA A 1008 12.91 7.24 -13.03
CA ALA A 1008 13.00 7.31 -11.58
C ALA A 1008 13.27 5.95 -10.86
N PRO A 1009 14.06 5.95 -9.76
CA PRO A 1009 14.35 4.75 -8.98
C PRO A 1009 13.12 4.00 -8.47
N THR A 1010 13.27 2.68 -8.36
CA THR A 1010 12.23 1.76 -7.86
C THR A 1010 12.65 1.12 -6.54
N THR A 1011 11.68 0.81 -5.67
CA THR A 1011 11.93 0.16 -4.37
C THR A 1011 11.12 -1.13 -4.23
N THR A 1012 11.69 -2.14 -3.58
CA THR A 1012 11.02 -3.41 -3.25
C THR A 1012 11.15 -3.70 -1.76
N ALA A 1013 10.02 -4.02 -1.12
CA ALA A 1013 9.93 -4.42 0.28
C ALA A 1013 8.78 -5.44 0.45
N PRO A 1014 8.76 -6.26 1.51
CA PRO A 1014 7.61 -7.11 1.83
C PRO A 1014 6.34 -6.28 2.07
N ALA A 1015 5.26 -6.59 1.35
CA ALA A 1015 4.00 -5.82 1.43
C ALA A 1015 3.29 -5.94 2.80
N THR A 1016 3.54 -7.02 3.54
CA THR A 1016 3.08 -7.25 4.92
C THR A 1016 4.15 -8.04 5.65
N VAL A 1017 4.43 -7.72 6.92
CA VAL A 1017 5.30 -8.51 7.80
C VAL A 1017 4.59 -8.72 9.14
N THR A 1018 4.67 -9.94 9.67
CA THR A 1018 4.06 -10.32 10.96
C THR A 1018 5.16 -10.65 11.96
N VAL A 1019 5.11 -10.02 13.13
CA VAL A 1019 6.02 -10.25 14.26
C VAL A 1019 5.21 -10.56 15.52
N ARG A 1020 5.83 -11.19 16.52
CA ARG A 1020 5.20 -11.37 17.85
C ARG A 1020 5.50 -10.17 18.73
N GLU A 1021 4.63 -9.90 19.68
CA GLU A 1021 4.87 -8.88 20.70
C GLU A 1021 6.15 -9.24 21.50
N GLY A 1022 7.10 -8.31 21.57
CA GLY A 1022 8.40 -8.50 22.20
C GLY A 1022 9.52 -9.06 21.31
N ASP A 1023 9.20 -9.64 20.13
CA ASP A 1023 10.22 -10.07 19.17
C ASP A 1023 10.77 -8.87 18.37
N ALA A 1024 12.07 -8.90 18.06
CA ALA A 1024 12.69 -7.89 17.20
C ALA A 1024 12.26 -8.07 15.73
N LEU A 1025 11.59 -7.08 15.17
CA LEU A 1025 11.26 -7.00 13.74
C LEU A 1025 12.48 -6.48 12.96
N SER A 1026 12.67 -6.99 11.75
CA SER A 1026 13.60 -6.43 10.77
C SER A 1026 13.03 -6.59 9.36
N ILE A 1027 12.98 -5.51 8.58
CA ILE A 1027 12.40 -5.50 7.23
C ILE A 1027 13.47 -5.05 6.22
N PRO A 1028 13.97 -5.97 5.36
CA PRO A 1028 14.88 -5.60 4.29
C PRO A 1028 14.11 -4.88 3.17
N VAL A 1029 14.67 -3.75 2.74
CA VAL A 1029 14.23 -2.96 1.58
C VAL A 1029 15.36 -2.95 0.56
N THR A 1030 15.06 -3.17 -0.71
CA THR A 1030 16.00 -2.91 -1.82
C THR A 1030 15.52 -1.75 -2.66
N ALA A 1031 16.47 -1.04 -3.27
CA ALA A 1031 16.21 0.04 -4.21
C ALA A 1031 17.11 -0.12 -5.44
N SER A 1032 16.52 0.03 -6.62
CA SER A 1032 17.19 -0.16 -7.90
C SER A 1032 16.75 0.90 -8.88
N ASP A 1033 17.73 1.60 -9.44
CA ASP A 1033 17.52 2.53 -10.54
C ASP A 1033 17.47 1.78 -11.89
N PRO A 1034 16.44 1.99 -12.73
CA PRO A 1034 16.31 1.33 -14.03
C PRO A 1034 17.38 1.70 -15.07
N ASP A 1035 18.04 2.85 -14.94
CA ASP A 1035 19.13 3.32 -15.80
C ASP A 1035 20.51 3.05 -15.18
N GLY A 1036 20.54 2.71 -13.89
CA GLY A 1036 21.74 2.37 -13.12
C GLY A 1036 22.33 3.56 -12.37
N ASP A 1037 21.59 4.67 -12.26
CA ASP A 1037 22.06 5.90 -11.65
C ASP A 1037 22.16 5.81 -10.12
N ALA A 1038 23.02 6.65 -9.54
CA ALA A 1038 23.41 6.54 -8.13
C ALA A 1038 22.32 7.08 -7.20
N ILE A 1039 21.55 6.17 -6.58
CA ILE A 1039 20.48 6.49 -5.63
C ILE A 1039 21.04 7.39 -4.51
N SER A 1040 20.60 8.64 -4.48
CA SER A 1040 21.19 9.69 -3.63
C SER A 1040 20.79 9.59 -2.16
N ALA A 1041 19.60 9.05 -1.87
CA ALA A 1041 19.12 8.71 -0.53
C ALA A 1041 18.10 7.57 -0.60
N LEU A 1042 18.10 6.69 0.42
CA LEU A 1042 16.98 5.80 0.72
C LEU A 1042 16.53 6.08 2.16
N THR A 1043 15.25 6.39 2.35
CA THR A 1043 14.67 6.80 3.63
C THR A 1043 13.30 6.16 3.84
N ALA A 1044 12.90 5.99 5.10
CA ALA A 1044 11.56 5.56 5.49
C ALA A 1044 10.84 6.68 6.24
N ASP A 1045 9.56 6.89 5.93
CA ASP A 1045 8.67 7.71 6.77
C ASP A 1045 8.11 6.84 7.90
N LEU A 1046 8.47 7.20 9.14
CA LEU A 1046 8.08 6.48 10.36
C LEU A 1046 6.99 7.24 11.14
N SER A 1047 6.45 8.33 10.61
CA SER A 1047 5.47 9.21 11.29
C SER A 1047 4.14 8.53 11.63
N ALA A 1048 3.82 7.41 10.96
CA ALA A 1048 2.63 6.60 11.22
C ALA A 1048 2.80 5.53 12.32
N LEU A 1049 4.00 5.37 12.90
CA LEU A 1049 4.24 4.39 13.96
C LEU A 1049 3.76 4.88 15.34
N PRO A 1050 3.36 3.98 16.26
CA PRO A 1050 2.87 4.37 17.58
C PRO A 1050 3.88 5.18 18.41
N PRO A 1051 3.44 6.17 19.20
CA PRO A 1051 4.35 6.93 20.06
C PRO A 1051 5.01 6.02 21.10
N GLY A 1052 6.34 6.18 21.26
CA GLY A 1052 7.16 5.32 22.12
C GLY A 1052 7.86 4.15 21.41
N ASN A 1053 7.66 3.98 20.09
CA ASN A 1053 8.44 3.02 19.31
C ASN A 1053 9.94 3.40 19.20
N ASN A 1054 10.77 2.41 18.89
CA ASN A 1054 12.22 2.54 18.74
C ASN A 1054 12.72 2.19 17.32
N ALA A 1055 11.86 2.30 16.29
CA ALA A 1055 12.20 1.92 14.93
C ALA A 1055 13.22 2.89 14.31
N VAL A 1056 14.23 2.36 13.61
CA VAL A 1056 15.30 3.15 12.98
C VAL A 1056 15.63 2.54 11.62
N PHE A 1057 15.36 3.28 10.55
CA PHE A 1057 15.77 2.86 9.21
C PHE A 1057 17.27 3.09 8.99
N ALA A 1058 18.00 2.02 8.68
CA ALA A 1058 19.41 2.04 8.35
C ALA A 1058 19.62 1.79 6.84
N PRO A 1059 19.88 2.81 6.01
CA PRO A 1059 20.26 2.60 4.62
C PRO A 1059 21.63 1.91 4.54
N GLY A 1060 21.73 0.94 3.63
CA GLY A 1060 22.94 0.22 3.30
C GLY A 1060 23.87 1.01 2.38
N ALA A 1061 25.06 0.46 2.13
CA ALA A 1061 26.07 1.10 1.30
C ALA A 1061 25.56 1.41 -0.11
N GLY A 1062 25.58 2.68 -0.50
CA GLY A 1062 25.11 3.16 -1.80
C GLY A 1062 23.59 3.28 -1.95
N ASN A 1063 22.82 3.22 -0.87
CA ASN A 1063 21.35 3.36 -0.84
C ASN A 1063 20.55 2.34 -1.68
N THR A 1064 21.19 1.35 -2.32
CA THR A 1064 20.53 0.28 -3.09
C THR A 1064 19.88 -0.81 -2.21
N SER A 1065 20.11 -0.73 -0.90
CA SER A 1065 19.42 -1.52 0.11
C SER A 1065 19.32 -0.72 1.41
N GLY A 1066 18.50 -1.19 2.33
CA GLY A 1066 18.41 -0.72 3.71
C GLY A 1066 17.53 -1.62 4.54
N THR A 1067 17.52 -1.41 5.85
CA THR A 1067 16.77 -2.23 6.80
C THR A 1067 16.01 -1.33 7.76
N LEU A 1068 14.71 -1.61 7.95
CA LEU A 1068 13.92 -1.11 9.08
C LEU A 1068 13.96 -2.11 10.24
#